data_AF-A0A371BUF7-F1
#
_entry.id   AF-A0A371BUF7-F1
#
_cell.length_a   1.000
_cell.length_b   1.000
_cell.length_c   1.000
_cell.angle_alpha   90.00
_cell.angle_beta   90.00
_cell.angle_gamma   90.00
#
_symmetry.space_group_name_H-M   'P 1'
#
loop_
_entity.id
_entity.type
_entity.pdbx_description
1 polymer ?
#
loop_
_entity_poly.entity_id
_entity_poly.type
_entity_poly.pdbx_seq_one_letter_code
_entity_poly.pdbx_strand_id
1 'polypeptide(L)'
;MIFRTPSSAPPCAKTTARHTGTPARTAAFRSAAGLLAAAVAVSAAVIPAQAAPGTKDPGSVAATHSLRAPVTDENFYFVMADRFSNGSTANDQGGLGPNPMVSGFDPTKKGFYNGGDLAGLLDKIDYIQGLGTTSIWLTPSFKNKAVQPEDKSAGYHGYWITDFTQIDPHLGTNAELKTLIDEAHARGMKVYFDIITNHTADVIGYEGADGKGARKGYTSKDAEPYRTADGEEFDDRDFAGSDSFPKLDPATSFPYVPVLQPGEEDLKVPDWLNDPTLYHNRGDTTFAGEDAYYGDFFGLDDLFTEHPTVVDGMKDIYKTWIRDFGVDGFRIDTMKHVNNEFWQEFGPDVLNYAKEQGKDEFFMFGEVFDTSKNFTSQFTTRNQMQAVLDFPFQDAARNFASKGQGTKSLETFFAGDDWYTDADSNVYQLPTFLGNHDMGRIGSFIAADNPGSTDAEQVARDRLAHELMYFSRGNPVIYYGDEQGFTGPGGDQDARQTLFASQVPEYLDDDLLGTDATHATDNFDTSHPLYAKISELAALTKEHPALRDGAHQHRYASEGAGIYAFSRTDAEDQREYVVALNNSEQAQTAEVPTYISKRNYTRVYGNGAEEAKTSADGKLTVTVPPLSAVVYQSSGRIPHSKDAPAVVLQEPAAAPGDNGRLKVTADVGGSSFYEVTFEAKKAGGDWQAVGTDDTAPYQVFHDVADLDAGTAVEYRATVLDNGGHTATSQPRTASVPAPLLTLQKPVEGSSAKGTVELSATADPEKASHVVSFERSVGGGEWTAVGTDDSSPVYSVTDDVSRLADGSTVRYRASMTGAGFNVVSDVRTVTVGDAPQPDSVTVAGSMNQLMGCIEPWQPSCTQAMLKLDPADKIWRLTVDLPKGQYGYKAALNGTWDVSYGAGGSAGGGDILLDHPGGTVTFRYDNSTHVISAVYASQQPSAVAVAGSLNKALGCATDWEPSCDQAQLTLDPADLVWKLTVGNLPAGSYEFKAALNRTWDVSYGAGGVSPGANILYEHDGGPVTFRYDHFNHIITAG
;
A
#
# COMPACT_ATOMS: atom_id res chain seq x y z
N MET A 1 45.59 31.99 -37.84
CA MET A 1 45.69 33.45 -37.56
C MET A 1 45.72 33.60 -36.04
N ILE A 2 46.91 33.73 -35.41
CA ILE A 2 47.55 35.00 -35.00
C ILE A 2 46.66 35.74 -33.98
N PHE A 3 46.79 35.47 -32.67
CA PHE A 3 47.68 36.07 -31.63
C PHE A 3 46.99 37.25 -30.90
N ARG A 4 47.01 37.49 -29.57
CA ARG A 4 48.00 37.36 -28.45
C ARG A 4 47.26 37.69 -27.11
N THR A 5 47.36 36.93 -25.99
CA THR A 5 48.21 37.10 -24.73
C THR A 5 48.08 38.43 -23.95
N PRO A 6 48.62 38.63 -22.71
CA PRO A 6 49.14 37.73 -21.61
C PRO A 6 48.64 38.15 -20.17
N SER A 7 48.70 37.33 -19.08
CA SER A 7 49.80 36.94 -18.14
C SER A 7 50.49 38.05 -17.31
N SER A 8 50.52 37.91 -15.96
CA SER A 8 51.77 37.82 -15.13
C SER A 8 51.53 37.78 -13.59
N ALA A 9 52.34 36.96 -12.89
CA ALA A 9 52.58 36.94 -11.43
C ALA A 9 53.82 37.83 -11.08
N PRO A 10 54.54 37.79 -9.91
CA PRO A 10 54.32 37.30 -8.51
C PRO A 10 54.85 38.39 -7.48
N PRO A 11 55.66 38.19 -6.39
CA PRO A 11 55.74 37.22 -5.25
C PRO A 11 55.92 37.89 -3.83
N CYS A 12 56.20 37.03 -2.81
CA CYS A 12 57.06 37.22 -1.60
C CYS A 12 56.50 37.92 -0.34
N ALA A 13 56.96 37.68 0.89
CA ALA A 13 57.53 36.55 1.65
C ALA A 13 57.92 37.10 3.06
N LYS A 14 57.56 36.37 4.12
CA LYS A 14 58.20 36.22 5.45
C LYS A 14 58.99 37.39 6.08
N THR A 15 58.66 37.72 7.34
CA THR A 15 59.66 37.74 8.44
C THR A 15 59.02 37.80 9.83
N THR A 16 59.71 37.18 10.78
CA THR A 16 59.29 36.83 12.15
C THR A 16 59.90 37.72 13.23
N ALA A 17 59.14 37.88 14.32
CA ALA A 17 59.54 37.87 15.74
C ALA A 17 60.31 39.07 16.35
N ARG A 18 59.82 39.60 17.49
CA ARG A 18 60.12 39.15 18.87
C ARG A 18 59.53 40.08 19.94
N HIS A 19 59.10 39.46 21.06
CA HIS A 19 59.03 39.85 22.48
C HIS A 19 58.93 41.34 22.88
N THR A 20 58.08 41.75 23.84
CA THR A 20 58.12 41.42 25.28
C THR A 20 56.88 41.98 26.03
N GLY A 21 56.41 41.27 27.07
CA GLY A 21 56.06 41.88 28.37
C GLY A 21 54.63 42.41 28.64
N THR A 22 53.82 41.58 29.32
CA THR A 22 52.63 41.88 30.17
C THR A 22 52.99 42.81 31.37
N PRO A 23 52.08 43.31 32.26
CA PRO A 23 50.73 42.82 32.63
C PRO A 23 49.64 43.91 32.94
N ALA A 24 48.36 43.51 33.12
CA ALA A 24 47.54 43.89 34.29
C ALA A 24 46.04 43.51 34.18
N ARG A 25 45.58 42.78 35.22
CA ARG A 25 44.25 42.79 35.89
C ARG A 25 43.08 41.97 35.28
N THR A 26 42.93 40.75 35.81
CA THR A 26 41.75 40.18 36.54
C THR A 26 40.39 40.92 36.38
N ALA A 27 39.24 40.28 36.14
CA ALA A 27 38.74 39.05 36.76
C ALA A 27 37.51 38.41 36.04
N ALA A 28 37.37 37.10 36.24
CA ALA A 28 36.15 36.30 36.45
C ALA A 28 35.17 35.99 35.28
N PHE A 29 35.36 34.77 34.75
CA PHE A 29 34.37 33.72 34.46
C PHE A 29 32.89 33.98 34.78
N ARG A 30 32.02 33.69 33.79
CA ARG A 30 30.90 32.74 33.93
C ARG A 30 30.45 32.17 32.58
N SER A 31 30.18 30.87 32.63
CA SER A 31 29.92 29.85 31.64
C SER A 31 28.76 30.10 30.65
N ALA A 32 28.95 29.65 29.40
CA ALA A 32 27.91 29.04 28.58
C ALA A 32 28.59 28.11 27.55
N ALA A 33 28.60 26.81 27.83
CA ALA A 33 28.91 25.76 26.86
C ALA A 33 27.58 25.13 26.46
N GLY A 34 27.13 25.41 25.24
CA GLY A 34 26.08 24.64 24.55
C GLY A 34 26.76 23.72 23.55
N LEU A 35 26.54 22.41 23.72
CA LEU A 35 26.99 21.38 22.80
C LEU A 35 26.20 21.46 21.49
N LEU A 36 26.90 21.60 20.37
CA LEU A 36 26.51 21.02 19.09
C LEU A 36 27.60 19.99 18.76
N ALA A 37 27.25 18.72 18.72
CA ALA A 37 28.07 17.68 18.11
C ALA A 37 27.16 16.86 17.20
N ALA A 38 27.28 17.13 15.91
CA ALA A 38 26.70 16.33 14.84
C ALA A 38 27.33 14.93 14.84
N ALA A 39 26.47 13.91 14.76
CA ALA A 39 26.88 12.53 14.58
C ALA A 39 27.36 12.31 13.14
N VAL A 40 28.69 12.37 12.95
CA VAL A 40 29.35 11.79 11.79
C VAL A 40 29.67 10.35 12.16
N ALA A 41 28.91 9.39 11.62
CA ALA A 41 29.25 7.97 11.71
C ALA A 41 30.48 7.71 10.82
N VAL A 42 31.66 7.81 11.40
CA VAL A 42 32.88 7.26 10.80
C VAL A 42 32.87 5.76 11.05
N SER A 43 32.70 4.97 9.99
CA SER A 43 32.96 3.52 9.99
C SER A 43 34.46 3.28 10.25
N ALA A 44 34.88 3.39 11.50
CA ALA A 44 36.14 2.85 11.95
C ALA A 44 35.97 1.33 11.98
N ALA A 45 36.78 0.61 11.20
CA ALA A 45 36.92 -0.83 11.30
C ALA A 45 37.31 -1.20 12.75
N VAL A 46 36.30 -1.51 13.57
CA VAL A 46 36.50 -2.23 14.81
C VAL A 46 36.85 -3.64 14.37
N ILE A 47 38.13 -3.98 14.43
CA ILE A 47 38.55 -5.39 14.32
C ILE A 47 37.81 -6.10 15.47
N PRO A 48 36.93 -7.07 15.21
CA PRO A 48 36.29 -7.82 16.28
C PRO A 48 37.40 -8.48 17.10
N ALA A 49 37.32 -8.38 18.42
CA ALA A 49 38.11 -9.26 19.28
C ALA A 49 37.88 -10.70 18.80
N GLN A 50 38.95 -11.47 18.60
CA GLN A 50 38.86 -12.87 18.19
C GLN A 50 37.89 -13.61 19.11
N ALA A 51 36.69 -13.88 18.59
CA ALA A 51 35.66 -14.63 19.28
C ALA A 51 36.14 -16.07 19.48
N ALA A 52 35.86 -16.63 20.66
CA ALA A 52 36.16 -18.02 20.94
C ALA A 52 35.29 -18.95 20.05
N PRO A 53 35.81 -20.09 19.57
CA PRO A 53 35.03 -21.03 18.77
C PRO A 53 33.81 -21.55 19.55
N GLY A 54 32.66 -21.62 18.88
CA GLY A 54 31.45 -22.25 19.39
C GLY A 54 31.65 -23.74 19.75
N THR A 55 30.84 -24.25 20.66
CA THR A 55 30.87 -25.67 21.06
C THR A 55 30.04 -26.53 20.11
N LYS A 56 30.49 -27.75 19.77
CA LYS A 56 29.64 -28.76 19.14
C LYS A 56 28.63 -29.28 20.18
N ASP A 57 27.41 -28.76 20.18
CA ASP A 57 26.35 -29.19 21.10
C ASP A 57 25.45 -30.26 20.44
N PRO A 58 25.41 -31.51 20.94
CA PRO A 58 24.63 -32.61 20.35
C PRO A 58 23.11 -32.50 20.56
N GLY A 59 22.61 -31.44 21.21
CA GLY A 59 21.18 -31.16 21.39
C GLY A 59 20.65 -30.00 20.52
N SER A 60 21.37 -29.58 19.49
CA SER A 60 20.92 -28.48 18.62
C SER A 60 19.99 -28.93 17.50
N VAL A 61 19.10 -28.03 17.06
CA VAL A 61 18.60 -28.13 15.69
C VAL A 61 19.85 -28.05 14.81
N ALA A 62 19.98 -28.95 13.83
CA ALA A 62 21.12 -28.91 12.92
C ALA A 62 21.10 -27.56 12.19
N ALA A 63 22.27 -27.00 11.86
CA ALA A 63 22.31 -25.87 10.94
C ALA A 63 21.59 -26.27 9.65
N THR A 64 20.60 -25.48 9.24
CA THR A 64 19.78 -25.72 8.07
C THR A 64 20.22 -24.82 6.93
N HIS A 65 19.83 -25.15 5.71
CA HIS A 65 19.92 -24.23 4.59
C HIS A 65 18.80 -23.19 4.69
N SER A 66 19.03 -22.00 4.14
CA SER A 66 18.00 -20.98 3.96
C SER A 66 16.83 -21.57 3.18
N LEU A 67 15.61 -21.28 3.62
CA LEU A 67 14.42 -21.91 3.07
C LEU A 67 14.26 -21.55 1.59
N ARG A 68 14.18 -22.58 0.75
CA ARG A 68 13.70 -22.54 -0.63
C ARG A 68 12.52 -23.49 -0.72
N ALA A 69 11.33 -22.99 -0.35
CA ALA A 69 10.08 -23.72 -0.52
C ALA A 69 9.86 -24.03 -2.02
N PRO A 70 9.00 -25.00 -2.40
CA PRO A 70 8.96 -25.53 -3.76
C PRO A 70 8.60 -24.54 -4.89
N VAL A 71 8.30 -23.27 -4.59
CA VAL A 71 7.89 -22.25 -5.58
C VAL A 71 8.67 -20.95 -5.39
N THR A 72 9.96 -20.97 -5.74
CA THR A 72 10.86 -19.80 -5.76
C THR A 72 11.45 -19.56 -7.16
N ASP A 73 10.85 -20.21 -8.15
CA ASP A 73 11.45 -20.42 -9.45
C ASP A 73 10.45 -20.21 -10.60
N GLU A 74 9.32 -19.56 -10.32
CA GLU A 74 8.24 -19.30 -11.27
C GLU A 74 8.41 -17.99 -12.03
N ASN A 75 7.89 -17.96 -13.25
CA ASN A 75 7.69 -16.77 -14.07
C ASN A 75 6.19 -16.66 -14.39
N PHE A 76 5.52 -15.74 -13.73
CA PHE A 76 4.08 -15.54 -13.80
C PHE A 76 3.70 -14.60 -14.95
N TYR A 77 2.64 -14.95 -15.67
CA TYR A 77 1.93 -14.05 -16.58
C TYR A 77 0.53 -13.77 -16.00
N PHE A 78 0.34 -12.56 -15.48
CA PHE A 78 -0.92 -12.10 -14.89
C PHE A 78 -1.83 -11.54 -15.96
N VAL A 79 -2.97 -12.21 -16.19
CA VAL A 79 -3.87 -11.93 -17.31
C VAL A 79 -5.32 -11.79 -16.87
N MET A 80 -5.97 -10.76 -17.42
CA MET A 80 -7.42 -10.56 -17.32
C MET A 80 -8.10 -11.13 -18.55
N ALA A 81 -8.89 -12.19 -18.39
CA ALA A 81 -9.48 -12.93 -19.51
C ALA A 81 -10.28 -12.01 -20.46
N ASP A 82 -11.17 -11.16 -19.91
CA ASP A 82 -12.00 -10.20 -20.68
C ASP A 82 -11.18 -9.24 -21.55
N ARG A 83 -9.92 -9.00 -21.20
CA ARG A 83 -9.06 -8.02 -21.88
C ARG A 83 -7.99 -8.66 -22.74
N PHE A 84 -7.85 -9.99 -22.73
CA PHE A 84 -6.74 -10.64 -23.39
C PHE A 84 -7.03 -10.96 -24.86
N SER A 85 -8.00 -11.82 -25.15
CA SER A 85 -8.38 -12.17 -26.53
C SER A 85 -9.82 -12.69 -26.56
N ASN A 86 -10.64 -12.20 -27.50
CA ASN A 86 -12.00 -12.70 -27.74
C ASN A 86 -11.95 -13.88 -28.72
N GLY A 87 -11.96 -15.11 -28.19
CA GLY A 87 -11.97 -16.33 -28.99
C GLY A 87 -13.37 -16.71 -29.49
N SER A 88 -14.43 -16.28 -28.80
CA SER A 88 -15.81 -16.56 -29.15
C SER A 88 -16.76 -15.40 -28.83
N THR A 89 -17.38 -14.85 -29.87
CA THR A 89 -18.44 -13.83 -29.70
C THR A 89 -19.78 -14.41 -29.25
N ALA A 90 -19.89 -15.74 -29.07
CA ALA A 90 -21.15 -16.39 -28.68
C ALA A 90 -21.48 -16.18 -27.19
N ASN A 91 -20.47 -15.95 -26.37
CA ASN A 91 -20.54 -15.75 -24.91
C ASN A 91 -20.45 -14.27 -24.51
N ASP A 92 -20.17 -13.34 -25.43
CA ASP A 92 -20.02 -11.90 -25.15
C ASP A 92 -21.12 -11.31 -24.25
N GLN A 93 -22.36 -11.80 -24.33
CA GLN A 93 -23.51 -11.28 -23.56
C GLN A 93 -23.85 -12.10 -22.30
N GLY A 94 -23.07 -13.13 -21.97
CA GLY A 94 -23.28 -14.02 -20.82
C GLY A 94 -24.63 -14.76 -20.82
N GLY A 95 -25.30 -14.83 -21.97
CA GLY A 95 -26.67 -15.35 -22.08
C GLY A 95 -27.78 -14.43 -21.54
N LEU A 96 -27.46 -13.17 -21.20
CA LEU A 96 -28.38 -12.20 -20.58
C LEU A 96 -29.07 -11.27 -21.59
N GLY A 97 -28.76 -11.43 -22.89
CA GLY A 97 -29.35 -10.68 -23.99
C GLY A 97 -28.64 -9.35 -24.28
N PRO A 98 -29.16 -8.56 -25.24
CA PRO A 98 -28.38 -7.49 -25.87
C PRO A 98 -28.34 -6.17 -25.10
N ASN A 99 -28.99 -6.05 -23.94
CA ASN A 99 -28.99 -4.81 -23.17
C ASN A 99 -27.69 -4.72 -22.34
N PRO A 100 -26.80 -3.73 -22.57
CA PRO A 100 -25.55 -3.61 -21.82
C PRO A 100 -25.74 -3.40 -20.33
N MET A 101 -26.82 -2.75 -19.90
CA MET A 101 -27.12 -2.56 -18.48
C MET A 101 -27.73 -3.79 -17.81
N VAL A 102 -27.78 -4.91 -18.53
CA VAL A 102 -28.23 -6.22 -18.02
C VAL A 102 -27.13 -7.26 -18.23
N SER A 103 -26.59 -7.35 -19.45
CA SER A 103 -25.48 -8.25 -19.77
C SER A 103 -24.14 -7.75 -19.25
N GLY A 104 -23.93 -6.44 -19.11
CA GLY A 104 -22.61 -5.90 -18.81
C GLY A 104 -21.68 -5.84 -20.03
N PHE A 105 -22.12 -6.23 -21.22
CA PHE A 105 -21.31 -6.19 -22.44
C PHE A 105 -21.47 -4.89 -23.22
N ASP A 106 -20.38 -4.14 -23.32
CA ASP A 106 -20.25 -2.95 -24.15
C ASP A 106 -18.76 -2.75 -24.49
N PRO A 107 -18.28 -3.25 -25.64
CA PRO A 107 -16.86 -3.18 -25.98
C PRO A 107 -16.35 -1.75 -26.21
N THR A 108 -17.24 -0.75 -26.20
CA THR A 108 -16.88 0.66 -26.32
C THR A 108 -16.63 1.34 -24.97
N LYS A 109 -16.79 0.61 -23.85
CA LYS A 109 -16.62 1.16 -22.50
C LYS A 109 -15.62 0.34 -21.68
N LYS A 110 -14.66 1.05 -21.06
CA LYS A 110 -13.66 0.47 -20.15
C LYS A 110 -14.23 -0.19 -18.88
N GLY A 111 -15.42 0.23 -18.44
CA GLY A 111 -16.11 -0.35 -17.27
C GLY A 111 -17.03 -1.52 -17.59
N PHE A 112 -16.98 -2.08 -18.80
CA PHE A 112 -17.89 -3.13 -19.27
C PHE A 112 -17.07 -4.33 -19.80
N TYR A 113 -17.73 -5.48 -19.98
CA TYR A 113 -17.14 -6.61 -20.69
C TYR A 113 -16.82 -6.19 -22.13
N ASN A 114 -15.61 -6.51 -22.56
CA ASN A 114 -15.08 -6.26 -23.92
C ASN A 114 -15.03 -7.54 -24.77
N GLY A 115 -15.19 -8.70 -24.14
CA GLY A 115 -15.46 -10.00 -24.80
C GLY A 115 -14.28 -10.95 -24.82
N GLY A 116 -13.17 -10.64 -24.15
CA GLY A 116 -12.10 -11.62 -23.99
C GLY A 116 -12.54 -12.84 -23.17
N ASP A 117 -12.02 -14.02 -23.48
CA ASP A 117 -12.52 -15.26 -22.90
C ASP A 117 -11.46 -16.37 -22.80
N LEU A 118 -11.84 -17.49 -22.17
CA LEU A 118 -10.94 -18.64 -21.98
C LEU A 118 -10.55 -19.32 -23.31
N ALA A 119 -11.41 -19.24 -24.32
CA ALA A 119 -11.11 -19.76 -25.66
C ALA A 119 -10.01 -18.93 -26.34
N GLY A 120 -10.09 -17.60 -26.26
CA GLY A 120 -9.07 -16.71 -26.78
C GLY A 120 -7.74 -16.83 -26.01
N LEU A 121 -7.80 -17.02 -24.69
CA LEU A 121 -6.61 -17.33 -23.90
C LEU A 121 -5.94 -18.64 -24.36
N LEU A 122 -6.73 -19.70 -24.58
CA LEU A 122 -6.24 -20.98 -25.09
C LEU A 122 -5.64 -20.84 -26.49
N ASP A 123 -6.25 -20.08 -27.38
CA ASP A 123 -5.76 -19.81 -28.74
C ASP A 123 -4.40 -19.08 -28.75
N LYS A 124 -4.06 -18.37 -27.66
CA LYS A 124 -2.83 -17.61 -27.48
C LYS A 124 -1.84 -18.27 -26.50
N ILE A 125 -2.07 -19.51 -26.09
CA ILE A 125 -1.22 -20.19 -25.11
C ILE A 125 0.25 -20.30 -25.58
N ASP A 126 0.49 -20.44 -26.88
CA ASP A 126 1.84 -20.49 -27.45
C ASP A 126 2.56 -19.12 -27.37
N TYR A 127 1.82 -18.01 -27.43
CA TYR A 127 2.36 -16.66 -27.23
C TYR A 127 2.84 -16.48 -25.78
N ILE A 128 2.04 -16.94 -24.81
CA ILE A 128 2.38 -16.90 -23.38
C ILE A 128 3.59 -17.78 -23.10
N GLN A 129 3.61 -19.01 -23.62
CA GLN A 129 4.74 -19.93 -23.45
C GLN A 129 6.02 -19.37 -24.10
N GLY A 130 5.92 -18.72 -25.27
CA GLY A 130 7.05 -18.11 -25.98
C GLY A 130 7.74 -16.98 -25.20
N LEU A 131 7.03 -16.35 -24.25
CA LEU A 131 7.59 -15.35 -23.36
C LEU A 131 8.50 -15.96 -22.28
N GLY A 132 8.52 -17.30 -22.14
CA GLY A 132 9.23 -18.01 -21.10
C GLY A 132 8.43 -18.15 -19.79
N THR A 133 7.12 -17.94 -19.86
CA THR A 133 6.17 -18.12 -18.76
C THR A 133 6.14 -19.56 -18.26
N THR A 134 6.07 -19.75 -16.94
CA THR A 134 5.87 -21.05 -16.29
C THR A 134 4.57 -21.10 -15.48
N SER A 135 3.96 -19.96 -15.19
CA SER A 135 2.71 -19.88 -14.44
C SER A 135 1.77 -18.83 -15.04
N ILE A 136 0.51 -19.19 -15.27
CA ILE A 136 -0.55 -18.25 -15.68
C ILE A 136 -1.36 -17.90 -14.43
N TRP A 137 -1.48 -16.61 -14.10
CA TRP A 137 -2.39 -16.12 -13.07
C TRP A 137 -3.57 -15.42 -13.74
N LEU A 138 -4.76 -15.95 -13.52
CA LEU A 138 -6.02 -15.37 -14.01
C LEU A 138 -6.64 -14.48 -12.94
N THR A 139 -7.13 -13.30 -13.33
CA THR A 139 -8.13 -12.57 -12.52
C THR A 139 -9.32 -13.47 -12.18
N PRO A 140 -10.14 -13.13 -11.17
CA PRO A 140 -11.21 -14.02 -10.76
C PRO A 140 -12.13 -14.32 -11.94
N SER A 141 -12.42 -15.60 -12.15
CA SER A 141 -13.16 -16.05 -13.33
C SER A 141 -14.51 -16.67 -12.95
N PHE A 142 -14.90 -16.59 -11.68
CA PHE A 142 -16.18 -17.08 -11.17
C PHE A 142 -17.35 -16.26 -11.72
N LYS A 143 -18.56 -16.79 -11.67
CA LYS A 143 -19.74 -16.06 -12.15
C LYS A 143 -20.04 -14.84 -11.29
N ASN A 144 -20.13 -13.69 -11.94
CA ASN A 144 -20.27 -12.37 -11.37
C ASN A 144 -21.70 -11.84 -11.46
N LYS A 145 -22.02 -10.84 -10.61
CA LYS A 145 -23.12 -9.92 -10.87
C LYS A 145 -22.74 -9.10 -12.10
N ALA A 146 -23.47 -9.29 -13.19
CA ALA A 146 -23.08 -8.75 -14.49
C ALA A 146 -22.95 -7.22 -14.50
N VAL A 147 -23.82 -6.51 -13.76
CA VAL A 147 -23.85 -5.04 -13.69
C VAL A 147 -24.22 -4.62 -12.27
N GLN A 148 -23.53 -3.59 -11.75
CA GLN A 148 -23.95 -2.80 -10.58
C GLN A 148 -24.38 -1.41 -11.10
N PRO A 149 -25.69 -1.17 -11.27
CA PRO A 149 -26.22 0.06 -11.85
C PRO A 149 -25.80 1.33 -11.09
N GLU A 150 -25.62 1.21 -9.78
CA GLU A 150 -25.19 2.26 -8.85
C GLU A 150 -23.81 2.80 -9.25
N ASP A 151 -22.90 1.89 -9.63
CA ASP A 151 -21.53 2.20 -10.07
C ASP A 151 -21.44 2.45 -11.58
N LYS A 152 -22.53 2.16 -12.34
CA LYS A 152 -22.57 2.21 -13.81
C LYS A 152 -21.45 1.40 -14.46
N SER A 153 -21.10 0.26 -13.84
CA SER A 153 -20.01 -0.62 -14.24
C SER A 153 -20.48 -2.08 -14.25
N ALA A 154 -19.74 -2.94 -14.95
CA ALA A 154 -19.97 -4.37 -15.08
C ALA A 154 -18.91 -5.18 -14.33
N GLY A 155 -19.24 -6.42 -13.96
CA GLY A 155 -18.35 -7.34 -13.25
C GLY A 155 -17.24 -7.97 -14.10
N TYR A 156 -16.77 -7.29 -15.16
CA TYR A 156 -15.80 -7.81 -16.13
C TYR A 156 -14.45 -8.21 -15.51
N HIS A 157 -14.12 -7.60 -14.38
CA HIS A 157 -12.88 -7.81 -13.64
C HIS A 157 -12.92 -9.05 -12.75
N GLY A 158 -14.10 -9.60 -12.45
CA GLY A 158 -14.26 -10.86 -11.73
C GLY A 158 -14.58 -10.78 -10.23
N TYR A 159 -14.42 -9.60 -9.61
CA TYR A 159 -14.52 -9.39 -8.15
C TYR A 159 -15.93 -9.26 -7.57
N TRP A 160 -16.99 -9.34 -8.37
CA TRP A 160 -18.39 -9.24 -7.92
C TRP A 160 -19.07 -10.60 -7.94
N ILE A 161 -18.54 -11.55 -7.19
CA ILE A 161 -18.94 -12.96 -7.32
C ILE A 161 -20.36 -13.16 -6.80
N THR A 162 -21.16 -13.89 -7.58
CA THR A 162 -22.45 -14.44 -7.16
C THR A 162 -22.45 -15.96 -7.15
N ASP A 163 -21.58 -16.63 -7.90
CA ASP A 163 -21.50 -18.09 -7.85
C ASP A 163 -20.05 -18.57 -7.94
N PHE A 164 -19.56 -19.06 -6.79
CA PHE A 164 -18.19 -19.55 -6.61
C PHE A 164 -17.97 -20.96 -7.19
N THR A 165 -18.97 -21.58 -7.81
CA THR A 165 -18.91 -22.98 -8.28
C THR A 165 -18.80 -23.11 -9.80
N GLN A 166 -18.92 -21.99 -10.53
CA GLN A 166 -18.81 -21.99 -11.99
C GLN A 166 -18.07 -20.77 -12.53
N ILE A 167 -17.48 -20.96 -13.72
CA ILE A 167 -16.93 -19.89 -14.53
C ILE A 167 -18.03 -18.93 -14.99
N ASP A 168 -17.69 -17.64 -15.08
CA ASP A 168 -18.59 -16.63 -15.61
C ASP A 168 -18.98 -16.95 -17.06
N PRO A 169 -20.30 -16.99 -17.40
CA PRO A 169 -20.76 -17.25 -18.74
C PRO A 169 -20.25 -16.29 -19.82
N HIS A 170 -19.75 -15.11 -19.47
CA HIS A 170 -19.04 -14.21 -20.39
C HIS A 170 -17.67 -14.75 -20.80
N LEU A 171 -16.97 -15.43 -19.88
CA LEU A 171 -15.62 -15.95 -20.08
C LEU A 171 -15.59 -17.39 -20.61
N GLY A 172 -16.68 -18.15 -20.44
CA GLY A 172 -16.82 -19.50 -20.97
C GLY A 172 -17.47 -20.45 -19.97
N THR A 173 -16.96 -21.69 -19.92
CA THR A 173 -17.52 -22.78 -19.11
C THR A 173 -16.45 -23.48 -18.27
N ASN A 174 -16.90 -24.21 -17.23
CA ASN A 174 -16.03 -25.09 -16.42
C ASN A 174 -15.24 -26.10 -17.27
N ALA A 175 -15.81 -26.57 -18.39
CA ALA A 175 -15.14 -27.51 -19.29
C ALA A 175 -14.02 -26.84 -20.10
N GLU A 176 -14.22 -25.60 -20.54
CA GLU A 176 -13.20 -24.82 -21.24
C GLU A 176 -12.07 -24.43 -20.29
N LEU A 177 -12.38 -24.07 -19.04
CA LEU A 177 -11.37 -23.90 -18.01
C LEU A 177 -10.53 -25.17 -17.84
N LYS A 178 -11.19 -26.32 -17.67
CA LYS A 178 -10.46 -27.57 -17.51
C LYS A 178 -9.55 -27.85 -18.71
N THR A 179 -10.02 -27.54 -19.91
CA THR A 179 -9.22 -27.67 -21.14
C THR A 179 -8.01 -26.74 -21.10
N LEU A 180 -8.17 -25.49 -20.70
CA LEU A 180 -7.05 -24.54 -20.53
C LEU A 180 -6.00 -25.07 -19.53
N ILE A 181 -6.44 -25.57 -18.37
CA ILE A 181 -5.55 -26.14 -17.35
C ILE A 181 -4.81 -27.36 -17.90
N ASP A 182 -5.53 -28.31 -18.51
CA ASP A 182 -4.93 -29.53 -19.08
C ASP A 182 -3.88 -29.17 -20.16
N GLU A 183 -4.16 -28.16 -20.99
CA GLU A 183 -3.25 -27.68 -22.03
C GLU A 183 -2.05 -26.91 -21.46
N ALA A 184 -2.22 -26.11 -20.40
CA ALA A 184 -1.12 -25.47 -19.68
C ALA A 184 -0.20 -26.52 -19.05
N HIS A 185 -0.75 -27.53 -18.36
CA HIS A 185 0.00 -28.63 -17.76
C HIS A 185 0.76 -29.44 -18.81
N ALA A 186 0.15 -29.72 -19.97
CA ALA A 186 0.82 -30.40 -21.09
C ALA A 186 2.05 -29.64 -21.62
N ARG A 187 2.11 -28.32 -21.38
CA ARG A 187 3.21 -27.41 -21.72
C ARG A 187 4.19 -27.17 -20.57
N GLY A 188 3.95 -27.78 -19.40
CA GLY A 188 4.74 -27.56 -18.18
C GLY A 188 4.49 -26.20 -17.54
N MET A 189 3.33 -25.58 -17.79
CA MET A 189 2.91 -24.35 -17.14
C MET A 189 1.85 -24.64 -16.07
N LYS A 190 1.90 -23.92 -14.95
CA LYS A 190 0.91 -23.94 -13.88
C LYS A 190 -0.21 -22.92 -14.10
N VAL A 191 -1.37 -23.12 -13.49
CA VAL A 191 -2.51 -22.19 -13.54
C VAL A 191 -2.94 -21.81 -12.13
N TYR A 192 -2.93 -20.51 -11.86
CA TYR A 192 -3.28 -19.87 -10.60
C TYR A 192 -4.58 -19.10 -10.75
N PHE A 193 -5.41 -19.20 -9.72
CA PHE A 193 -6.69 -18.52 -9.65
C PHE A 193 -6.61 -17.36 -8.67
N ASP A 194 -7.09 -16.20 -9.09
CA ASP A 194 -7.49 -15.19 -8.13
C ASP A 194 -8.72 -15.67 -7.33
N ILE A 195 -8.66 -15.54 -6.01
CA ILE A 195 -9.71 -15.95 -5.08
C ILE A 195 -10.07 -14.81 -4.14
N ILE A 196 -11.33 -14.78 -3.71
CA ILE A 196 -11.91 -13.71 -2.89
C ILE A 196 -12.51 -14.35 -1.64
N THR A 197 -11.92 -14.06 -0.49
CA THR A 197 -12.44 -14.51 0.81
C THR A 197 -13.11 -13.37 1.58
N ASN A 198 -12.88 -12.12 1.17
CA ASN A 198 -13.35 -10.92 1.86
C ASN A 198 -14.83 -10.63 1.59
N HIS A 199 -15.28 -10.70 0.34
CA HIS A 199 -16.59 -10.18 -0.05
C HIS A 199 -17.28 -11.00 -1.15
N THR A 200 -18.55 -10.68 -1.38
CA THR A 200 -19.31 -11.08 -2.58
C THR A 200 -19.69 -9.85 -3.41
N ALA A 201 -20.53 -10.00 -4.45
CA ALA A 201 -21.15 -8.85 -5.12
C ALA A 201 -21.96 -7.97 -4.15
N ASP A 202 -22.19 -6.70 -4.50
CA ASP A 202 -23.14 -5.80 -3.81
C ASP A 202 -24.58 -6.29 -4.06
N VAL A 203 -25.16 -6.91 -3.04
CA VAL A 203 -26.51 -7.50 -3.04
C VAL A 203 -27.27 -7.09 -1.77
N ILE A 204 -26.58 -6.91 -0.66
CA ILE A 204 -27.17 -6.56 0.64
C ILE A 204 -27.23 -5.04 0.77
N GLY A 205 -28.43 -4.48 0.76
CA GLY A 205 -28.67 -3.09 1.17
C GLY A 205 -29.07 -2.98 2.64
N TYR A 206 -29.31 -1.77 3.13
CA TYR A 206 -29.70 -1.53 4.53
C TYR A 206 -31.01 -0.73 4.66
N GLU A 207 -31.87 -1.08 5.62
CA GLU A 207 -33.17 -0.39 5.80
C GLU A 207 -33.01 1.15 5.92
N GLY A 208 -33.75 1.88 5.10
CA GLY A 208 -33.76 3.35 5.00
C GLY A 208 -35.17 3.92 4.94
N ALA A 209 -35.30 5.26 5.02
CA ALA A 209 -36.60 5.95 5.10
C ALA A 209 -37.53 5.74 3.88
N ASP A 210 -36.99 5.26 2.76
CA ASP A 210 -37.70 4.96 1.51
C ASP A 210 -37.82 3.45 1.22
N GLY A 211 -37.32 2.58 2.11
CA GLY A 211 -37.37 1.12 1.97
C GLY A 211 -36.53 0.57 0.83
N LYS A 212 -35.64 1.37 0.23
CA LYS A 212 -34.69 0.94 -0.79
C LYS A 212 -33.30 0.98 -0.15
N GLY A 213 -32.70 -0.19 0.05
CA GLY A 213 -31.42 -0.30 0.74
C GLY A 213 -30.35 0.54 0.08
N ALA A 214 -29.92 1.62 0.73
CA ALA A 214 -28.81 2.45 0.28
C ALA A 214 -27.54 2.00 1.00
N ARG A 215 -26.38 2.10 0.33
CA ARG A 215 -25.08 2.01 0.99
C ARG A 215 -25.03 3.01 2.15
N LYS A 216 -24.43 2.61 3.26
CA LYS A 216 -24.28 3.43 4.48
C LYS A 216 -22.81 3.49 4.82
N GLY A 217 -22.38 4.59 5.46
CA GLY A 217 -21.02 4.67 5.97
C GLY A 217 -20.80 3.71 7.16
N TYR A 218 -19.56 3.31 7.36
CA TYR A 218 -19.16 2.43 8.46
C TYR A 218 -19.62 2.95 9.85
N THR A 219 -20.05 2.03 10.72
CA THR A 219 -20.29 2.26 12.15
C THR A 219 -19.31 1.43 12.99
N SER A 220 -18.54 2.05 13.90
CA SER A 220 -17.56 1.34 14.74
C SER A 220 -18.19 0.45 15.82
N LYS A 221 -17.48 -0.58 16.29
CA LYS A 221 -17.97 -1.48 17.36
C LYS A 221 -18.23 -0.74 18.67
N ASP A 222 -17.48 0.33 18.94
CA ASP A 222 -17.67 1.20 20.12
C ASP A 222 -19.00 1.97 20.07
N ALA A 223 -19.41 2.37 18.87
CA ALA A 223 -20.66 3.08 18.67
C ALA A 223 -21.85 2.13 18.77
N GLU A 224 -21.76 0.98 18.10
CA GLU A 224 -22.80 -0.04 18.07
C GLU A 224 -22.17 -1.46 18.10
N PRO A 225 -22.08 -2.10 19.28
CA PRO A 225 -21.50 -3.43 19.40
C PRO A 225 -22.39 -4.50 18.75
N TYR A 226 -21.81 -5.64 18.39
CA TYR A 226 -22.60 -6.78 17.96
C TYR A 226 -23.47 -7.30 19.11
N ARG A 227 -24.66 -7.81 18.76
CA ARG A 227 -25.58 -8.43 19.70
C ARG A 227 -25.91 -9.85 19.30
N THR A 228 -26.10 -10.74 20.27
CA THR A 228 -26.71 -12.04 20.02
C THR A 228 -28.14 -11.86 19.51
N ALA A 229 -28.72 -12.92 18.96
CA ALA A 229 -30.13 -12.93 18.53
C ALA A 229 -31.11 -12.58 19.67
N ASP A 230 -30.70 -12.77 20.93
CA ASP A 230 -31.49 -12.42 22.12
C ASP A 230 -31.18 -10.98 22.63
N GLY A 231 -30.27 -10.25 21.97
CA GLY A 231 -29.94 -8.84 22.22
C GLY A 231 -28.77 -8.58 23.17
N GLU A 232 -28.03 -9.62 23.59
CA GLU A 232 -26.87 -9.49 24.48
C GLU A 232 -25.63 -9.04 23.71
N GLU A 233 -24.90 -8.04 24.21
CA GLU A 233 -23.68 -7.54 23.55
C GLU A 233 -22.53 -8.54 23.66
N PHE A 234 -21.75 -8.67 22.60
CA PHE A 234 -20.54 -9.51 22.57
C PHE A 234 -19.49 -8.95 21.60
N ASP A 235 -18.23 -9.32 21.80
CA ASP A 235 -17.15 -9.09 20.84
C ASP A 235 -16.93 -10.39 20.05
N ASP A 236 -17.05 -10.31 18.73
CA ASP A 236 -16.90 -11.42 17.78
C ASP A 236 -15.55 -12.13 17.87
N ARG A 237 -14.49 -11.40 18.22
CA ARG A 237 -13.13 -11.95 18.31
C ARG A 237 -12.95 -12.91 19.47
N ASP A 238 -13.73 -12.76 20.54
CA ASP A 238 -13.76 -13.73 21.64
C ASP A 238 -14.26 -15.12 21.18
N PHE A 239 -14.88 -15.18 20.00
CA PHE A 239 -15.47 -16.36 19.41
C PHE A 239 -14.88 -16.73 18.04
N ALA A 240 -13.97 -15.93 17.48
CA ALA A 240 -13.34 -16.21 16.20
C ALA A 240 -12.66 -17.59 16.22
N GLY A 241 -12.97 -18.42 15.22
CA GLY A 241 -12.47 -19.80 15.14
C GLY A 241 -13.04 -20.77 16.19
N SER A 242 -14.11 -20.39 16.91
CA SER A 242 -14.76 -21.23 17.91
C SER A 242 -16.16 -21.70 17.49
N ASP A 243 -16.49 -22.96 17.76
CA ASP A 243 -17.83 -23.54 17.64
C ASP A 243 -18.87 -22.87 18.56
N SER A 244 -18.43 -22.01 19.49
CA SER A 244 -19.30 -21.31 20.44
C SER A 244 -19.76 -19.93 19.94
N PHE A 245 -19.56 -19.59 18.67
CA PHE A 245 -20.00 -18.31 18.09
C PHE A 245 -21.50 -18.07 18.36
N PRO A 246 -21.89 -16.89 18.89
CA PRO A 246 -23.28 -16.64 19.24
C PRO A 246 -24.21 -16.66 18.04
N LYS A 247 -25.46 -17.08 18.24
CA LYS A 247 -26.48 -16.97 17.18
C LYS A 247 -26.79 -15.51 16.91
N LEU A 248 -26.95 -15.16 15.65
CA LEU A 248 -27.26 -13.81 15.19
C LEU A 248 -28.68 -13.73 14.59
N ASP A 249 -29.26 -12.54 14.59
CA ASP A 249 -30.53 -12.20 13.98
C ASP A 249 -30.39 -10.90 13.17
N PRO A 250 -30.79 -10.85 11.89
CA PRO A 250 -30.60 -9.67 11.04
C PRO A 250 -31.20 -8.38 11.59
N ALA A 251 -32.29 -8.44 12.35
CA ALA A 251 -32.98 -7.26 12.87
C ALA A 251 -32.39 -6.76 14.19
N THR A 252 -31.55 -7.57 14.86
CA THR A 252 -31.13 -7.34 16.25
C THR A 252 -29.61 -7.25 16.40
N SER A 253 -28.85 -8.03 15.63
CA SER A 253 -27.44 -8.29 15.87
C SER A 253 -26.47 -7.23 15.35
N PHE A 254 -26.92 -6.37 14.45
CA PHE A 254 -26.07 -5.49 13.64
C PHE A 254 -26.47 -4.01 13.77
N PRO A 255 -25.56 -3.06 13.51
CA PRO A 255 -25.88 -1.63 13.49
C PRO A 255 -26.90 -1.28 12.39
N TYR A 256 -26.92 -2.03 11.30
CA TYR A 256 -27.87 -1.87 10.21
C TYR A 256 -28.66 -3.14 9.97
N VAL A 257 -29.97 -3.00 9.74
CA VAL A 257 -30.82 -4.11 9.34
C VAL A 257 -30.62 -4.36 7.83
N PRO A 258 -30.08 -5.53 7.44
CA PRO A 258 -29.84 -5.84 6.03
C PRO A 258 -31.15 -6.14 5.29
N VAL A 259 -31.22 -5.75 4.02
CA VAL A 259 -32.38 -5.89 3.13
C VAL A 259 -31.91 -6.32 1.75
N LEU A 260 -32.52 -7.37 1.21
CA LEU A 260 -32.26 -7.89 -0.13
C LEU A 260 -33.34 -7.40 -1.10
N GLN A 261 -32.97 -7.16 -2.36
CA GLN A 261 -33.95 -6.83 -3.41
C GLN A 261 -34.81 -8.07 -3.77
N PRO A 262 -36.07 -7.89 -4.16
CA PRO A 262 -36.90 -9.00 -4.60
C PRO A 262 -36.28 -9.76 -5.79
N GLY A 263 -36.08 -11.06 -5.64
CA GLY A 263 -35.44 -11.94 -6.61
C GLY A 263 -33.94 -12.13 -6.42
N GLU A 264 -33.32 -11.45 -5.45
CA GLU A 264 -31.91 -11.64 -5.10
C GLU A 264 -31.70 -12.48 -3.83
N GLU A 265 -32.78 -12.99 -3.21
CA GLU A 265 -32.73 -13.71 -1.93
C GLU A 265 -31.97 -15.05 -1.99
N ASP A 266 -31.89 -15.67 -3.18
CA ASP A 266 -31.18 -16.92 -3.44
C ASP A 266 -30.14 -16.74 -4.57
N LEU A 267 -29.61 -15.52 -4.74
CA LEU A 267 -28.72 -15.18 -5.87
C LEU A 267 -27.33 -15.83 -5.74
N LYS A 268 -26.84 -15.97 -4.50
CA LYS A 268 -25.46 -16.38 -4.23
C LYS A 268 -25.32 -17.90 -4.13
N VAL A 269 -24.20 -18.45 -4.62
CA VAL A 269 -23.92 -19.90 -4.59
C VAL A 269 -22.48 -20.12 -4.09
N PRO A 270 -22.26 -20.96 -3.06
CA PRO A 270 -23.22 -21.87 -2.43
C PRO A 270 -24.30 -21.21 -1.54
N ASP A 271 -25.39 -21.93 -1.26
CA ASP A 271 -26.61 -21.41 -0.60
C ASP A 271 -26.35 -20.66 0.72
N TRP A 272 -25.30 -21.05 1.48
CA TRP A 272 -24.98 -20.43 2.77
C TRP A 272 -24.64 -18.93 2.63
N LEU A 273 -24.14 -18.48 1.47
CA LEU A 273 -23.84 -17.07 1.19
C LEU A 273 -25.10 -16.18 1.15
N ASN A 274 -26.30 -16.75 1.08
CA ASN A 274 -27.54 -15.97 1.10
C ASN A 274 -28.02 -15.64 2.52
N ASP A 275 -27.36 -16.13 3.57
CA ASP A 275 -27.67 -15.75 4.94
C ASP A 275 -27.02 -14.39 5.26
N PRO A 276 -27.82 -13.30 5.40
CA PRO A 276 -27.26 -11.97 5.65
C PRO A 276 -26.59 -11.87 7.03
N THR A 277 -26.79 -12.83 7.94
CA THR A 277 -26.09 -12.84 9.23
C THR A 277 -24.62 -13.24 9.14
N LEU A 278 -24.17 -13.73 7.98
CA LEU A 278 -22.78 -14.10 7.71
C LEU A 278 -21.97 -12.96 7.07
N TYR A 279 -22.45 -11.73 7.22
CA TYR A 279 -21.83 -10.49 6.76
C TYR A 279 -21.72 -9.51 7.93
N HIS A 280 -20.74 -8.61 7.87
CA HIS A 280 -20.50 -7.65 8.96
C HIS A 280 -21.66 -6.65 9.13
N ASN A 281 -22.33 -6.28 8.03
CA ASN A 281 -23.49 -5.37 8.02
C ASN A 281 -23.21 -4.01 8.72
N ARG A 282 -21.99 -3.48 8.57
CA ARG A 282 -21.55 -2.24 9.24
C ARG A 282 -21.40 -1.04 8.32
N GLY A 283 -21.54 -1.23 7.00
CA GLY A 283 -21.42 -0.18 5.99
C GLY A 283 -20.00 0.04 5.47
N ASP A 284 -19.87 0.93 4.50
CA ASP A 284 -18.68 1.16 3.68
C ASP A 284 -17.48 1.64 4.50
N THR A 285 -16.35 0.96 4.30
CA THR A 285 -15.06 1.28 4.91
C THR A 285 -14.48 2.62 4.42
N THR A 286 -13.70 3.28 5.28
CA THR A 286 -12.79 4.37 4.91
C THR A 286 -11.34 3.92 4.72
N PHE A 287 -11.10 2.60 4.83
CA PHE A 287 -9.80 1.93 4.71
C PHE A 287 -8.78 2.31 5.81
N ALA A 288 -9.26 2.66 7.01
CA ALA A 288 -8.44 3.17 8.09
C ALA A 288 -8.83 2.62 9.48
N GLY A 289 -7.88 1.94 10.12
CA GLY A 289 -8.09 1.44 11.49
C GLY A 289 -9.00 0.21 11.50
N GLU A 290 -9.98 0.19 12.40
CA GLU A 290 -10.92 -0.93 12.57
C GLU A 290 -11.74 -1.17 11.30
N ASP A 291 -12.23 -0.10 10.65
CA ASP A 291 -13.14 -0.23 9.51
C ASP A 291 -12.50 -0.90 8.29
N ALA A 292 -11.17 -0.99 8.22
CA ALA A 292 -10.46 -1.67 7.17
C ALA A 292 -10.65 -3.20 7.22
N TYR A 293 -11.15 -3.75 8.33
CA TYR A 293 -11.40 -5.19 8.53
C TYR A 293 -12.89 -5.58 8.56
N TYR A 294 -13.78 -4.60 8.80
CA TYR A 294 -15.19 -4.86 9.12
C TYR A 294 -16.17 -4.08 8.23
N GLY A 295 -15.66 -3.26 7.31
CA GLY A 295 -16.45 -2.37 6.48
C GLY A 295 -16.51 -2.82 5.03
N ASP A 296 -17.65 -2.54 4.38
CA ASP A 296 -17.91 -2.95 3.01
C ASP A 296 -16.90 -2.32 2.03
N PHE A 297 -16.20 -3.16 1.26
CA PHE A 297 -15.16 -2.73 0.34
C PHE A 297 -15.80 -2.10 -0.90
N PHE A 298 -15.99 -0.78 -0.90
CA PHE A 298 -16.75 -0.04 -1.92
C PHE A 298 -18.19 -0.54 -2.12
N GLY A 299 -18.86 -0.95 -1.03
CA GLY A 299 -20.23 -1.47 -1.04
C GLY A 299 -20.35 -2.95 -1.37
N LEU A 300 -19.24 -3.66 -1.56
CA LEU A 300 -19.25 -5.11 -1.70
C LEU A 300 -19.58 -5.76 -0.36
N ASP A 301 -20.53 -6.69 -0.36
CA ASP A 301 -21.02 -7.34 0.86
C ASP A 301 -19.86 -8.06 1.59
N ASP A 302 -19.44 -7.51 2.73
CA ASP A 302 -18.27 -7.93 3.49
C ASP A 302 -18.56 -9.13 4.40
N LEU A 303 -17.89 -10.25 4.14
CA LEU A 303 -18.13 -11.52 4.83
C LEU A 303 -17.62 -11.46 6.27
N PHE A 304 -18.39 -12.04 7.19
CA PHE A 304 -18.04 -12.08 8.60
C PHE A 304 -17.01 -13.18 8.87
N THR A 305 -15.73 -12.92 8.60
CA THR A 305 -14.66 -13.93 8.57
C THR A 305 -14.28 -14.51 9.93
N GLU A 306 -14.72 -13.89 11.04
CA GLU A 306 -14.67 -14.47 12.38
C GLU A 306 -15.67 -15.62 12.58
N HIS A 307 -16.73 -15.67 11.76
CA HIS A 307 -17.80 -16.66 11.90
C HIS A 307 -17.37 -18.03 11.32
N PRO A 308 -17.44 -19.14 12.08
CA PRO A 308 -16.92 -20.45 11.65
C PRO A 308 -17.56 -20.98 10.36
N THR A 309 -18.86 -20.74 10.13
CA THR A 309 -19.52 -21.08 8.85
C THR A 309 -18.85 -20.42 7.63
N VAL A 310 -18.37 -19.18 7.76
CA VAL A 310 -17.69 -18.46 6.68
C VAL A 310 -16.31 -19.09 6.44
N VAL A 311 -15.56 -19.36 7.51
CA VAL A 311 -14.25 -20.03 7.45
C VAL A 311 -14.38 -21.39 6.76
N ASP A 312 -15.29 -22.24 7.24
CA ASP A 312 -15.56 -23.58 6.69
C ASP A 312 -16.05 -23.52 5.24
N GLY A 313 -16.99 -22.62 4.96
CA GLY A 313 -17.56 -22.43 3.62
C GLY A 313 -16.49 -22.02 2.60
N MET A 314 -15.60 -21.11 2.96
CA MET A 314 -14.51 -20.67 2.07
C MET A 314 -13.47 -21.77 1.86
N LYS A 315 -13.09 -22.52 2.91
CA LYS A 315 -12.22 -23.70 2.75
C LYS A 315 -12.85 -24.70 1.77
N ASP A 316 -14.13 -25.01 1.92
CA ASP A 316 -14.82 -25.99 1.06
C ASP A 316 -14.95 -25.53 -0.41
N ILE A 317 -15.23 -24.25 -0.64
CA ILE A 317 -15.25 -23.64 -1.97
C ILE A 317 -13.90 -23.86 -2.66
N TYR A 318 -12.80 -23.46 -2.04
CA TYR A 318 -11.50 -23.48 -2.71
C TYR A 318 -10.87 -24.88 -2.80
N LYS A 319 -11.14 -25.76 -1.82
CA LYS A 319 -10.80 -27.19 -1.94
C LYS A 319 -11.50 -27.87 -3.12
N THR A 320 -12.70 -27.42 -3.49
CA THR A 320 -13.42 -27.94 -4.66
C THR A 320 -12.68 -27.62 -5.96
N TRP A 321 -12.14 -26.41 -6.10
CA TRP A 321 -11.36 -26.03 -7.29
C TRP A 321 -10.05 -26.83 -7.42
N ILE A 322 -9.37 -27.08 -6.31
CA ILE A 322 -8.19 -27.96 -6.27
C ILE A 322 -8.57 -29.38 -6.72
N ARG A 323 -9.63 -29.94 -6.15
CA ARG A 323 -10.07 -31.33 -6.38
C ARG A 323 -10.55 -31.57 -7.81
N ASP A 324 -11.40 -30.69 -8.32
CA ASP A 324 -12.20 -30.98 -9.52
C ASP A 324 -11.54 -30.46 -10.80
N PHE A 325 -10.71 -29.41 -10.68
CA PHE A 325 -10.05 -28.76 -11.83
C PHE A 325 -8.54 -28.90 -11.82
N GLY A 326 -7.93 -29.13 -10.65
CA GLY A 326 -6.49 -29.29 -10.54
C GLY A 326 -5.73 -27.99 -10.71
N VAL A 327 -6.26 -26.86 -10.23
CA VAL A 327 -5.53 -25.58 -10.12
C VAL A 327 -4.24 -25.75 -9.29
N ASP A 328 -3.20 -24.98 -9.59
CA ASP A 328 -1.86 -25.13 -9.01
C ASP A 328 -1.56 -24.15 -7.88
N GLY A 329 -2.41 -23.15 -7.71
CA GLY A 329 -2.26 -22.18 -6.64
C GLY A 329 -3.33 -21.11 -6.67
N PHE A 330 -3.27 -20.22 -5.68
CA PHE A 330 -4.19 -19.12 -5.52
C PHE A 330 -3.47 -17.78 -5.33
N ARG A 331 -3.90 -16.75 -6.04
CA ARG A 331 -3.68 -15.37 -5.61
C ARG A 331 -4.89 -14.96 -4.78
N ILE A 332 -4.68 -14.37 -3.61
CA ILE A 332 -5.75 -14.02 -2.67
C ILE A 332 -5.98 -12.52 -2.69
N ASP A 333 -7.20 -12.14 -3.05
CA ASP A 333 -7.65 -10.76 -3.08
C ASP A 333 -7.76 -10.14 -1.69
N THR A 334 -7.52 -8.82 -1.62
CA THR A 334 -7.84 -7.97 -0.46
C THR A 334 -7.37 -8.51 0.91
N MET A 335 -6.26 -9.24 0.95
CA MET A 335 -5.80 -9.98 2.14
C MET A 335 -5.64 -9.11 3.40
N LYS A 336 -5.28 -7.83 3.19
CA LYS A 336 -5.15 -6.80 4.23
C LYS A 336 -6.44 -6.54 5.03
N HIS A 337 -7.59 -6.90 4.48
CA HIS A 337 -8.92 -6.54 4.98
C HIS A 337 -9.63 -7.67 5.72
N VAL A 338 -8.95 -8.80 5.93
CA VAL A 338 -9.50 -9.98 6.63
C VAL A 338 -8.69 -10.23 7.91
N ASN A 339 -9.39 -10.64 8.98
CA ASN A 339 -8.78 -10.88 10.29
C ASN A 339 -7.69 -11.98 10.27
N ASN A 340 -6.76 -11.91 11.23
CA ASN A 340 -5.58 -12.78 11.26
C ASN A 340 -5.93 -14.26 11.47
N GLU A 341 -6.92 -14.54 12.33
CA GLU A 341 -7.33 -15.90 12.71
C GLU A 341 -7.88 -16.67 11.50
N PHE A 342 -8.57 -15.99 10.57
CA PHE A 342 -9.01 -16.58 9.32
C PHE A 342 -7.82 -17.14 8.53
N TRP A 343 -6.73 -16.36 8.39
CA TRP A 343 -5.54 -16.78 7.65
C TRP A 343 -4.78 -17.93 8.31
N GLN A 344 -4.67 -17.88 9.64
CA GLN A 344 -4.03 -18.93 10.45
C GLN A 344 -4.75 -20.29 10.33
N GLU A 345 -6.03 -20.29 9.94
CA GLU A 345 -6.78 -21.51 9.68
C GLU A 345 -6.85 -21.86 8.19
N PHE A 346 -7.30 -20.93 7.35
CA PHE A 346 -7.54 -21.11 5.92
C PHE A 346 -6.27 -21.55 5.18
N GLY A 347 -5.17 -20.83 5.38
CA GLY A 347 -3.90 -21.07 4.68
C GLY A 347 -3.38 -22.50 4.88
N PRO A 348 -3.05 -22.88 6.14
CA PRO A 348 -2.55 -24.21 6.44
C PRO A 348 -3.48 -25.34 6.02
N ASP A 349 -4.80 -25.18 6.19
CA ASP A 349 -5.78 -26.21 5.84
C ASP A 349 -5.88 -26.44 4.32
N VAL A 350 -5.93 -25.37 3.51
CA VAL A 350 -5.95 -25.48 2.04
C VAL A 350 -4.65 -26.10 1.52
N LEU A 351 -3.50 -25.72 2.08
CA LEU A 351 -2.21 -26.30 1.70
C LEU A 351 -2.08 -27.77 2.06
N ASN A 352 -2.54 -28.16 3.24
CA ASN A 352 -2.56 -29.56 3.64
C ASN A 352 -3.47 -30.37 2.71
N TYR A 353 -4.64 -29.85 2.38
CA TYR A 353 -5.54 -30.50 1.42
C TYR A 353 -4.91 -30.62 0.03
N ALA A 354 -4.24 -29.59 -0.47
CA ALA A 354 -3.55 -29.64 -1.76
C ALA A 354 -2.47 -30.74 -1.79
N LYS A 355 -1.68 -30.86 -0.72
CA LYS A 355 -0.70 -31.96 -0.54
C LYS A 355 -1.37 -33.33 -0.53
N GLU A 356 -2.52 -33.47 0.14
CA GLU A 356 -3.31 -34.72 0.12
C GLU A 356 -3.83 -35.06 -1.29
N GLN A 357 -4.07 -34.06 -2.14
CA GLN A 357 -4.39 -34.24 -3.56
C GLN A 357 -3.15 -34.48 -4.46
N GLY A 358 -1.95 -34.58 -3.87
CA GLY A 358 -0.70 -34.81 -4.59
C GLY A 358 -0.10 -33.56 -5.25
N LYS A 359 -0.48 -32.36 -4.79
CA LYS A 359 0.07 -31.08 -5.25
C LYS A 359 1.05 -30.51 -4.22
N ASP A 360 2.26 -31.09 -4.20
CA ASP A 360 3.33 -30.67 -3.28
C ASP A 360 3.84 -29.25 -3.55
N GLU A 361 3.68 -28.75 -4.78
CA GLU A 361 4.07 -27.40 -5.21
C GLU A 361 2.89 -26.42 -5.21
N PHE A 362 1.79 -26.72 -4.52
CA PHE A 362 0.68 -25.79 -4.42
C PHE A 362 1.12 -24.53 -3.67
N PHE A 363 0.83 -23.37 -4.26
CA PHE A 363 1.34 -22.09 -3.78
C PHE A 363 0.25 -21.02 -3.70
N MET A 364 0.19 -20.32 -2.57
CA MET A 364 -0.74 -19.23 -2.34
C MET A 364 0.00 -17.95 -1.98
N PHE A 365 -0.44 -16.83 -2.56
CA PHE A 365 0.08 -15.51 -2.23
C PHE A 365 -1.04 -14.48 -2.19
N GLY A 366 -1.02 -13.59 -1.19
CA GLY A 366 -2.05 -12.57 -1.04
C GLY A 366 -1.66 -11.18 -1.54
N GLU A 367 -2.66 -10.37 -1.84
CA GLU A 367 -2.49 -8.93 -2.04
C GLU A 367 -2.57 -8.18 -0.71
N VAL A 368 -1.45 -7.55 -0.34
CA VAL A 368 -1.39 -6.59 0.75
C VAL A 368 -0.82 -5.30 0.18
N PHE A 369 -1.71 -4.37 -0.21
CA PHE A 369 -1.32 -3.07 -0.76
C PHE A 369 -0.68 -2.21 0.36
N ASP A 370 0.63 -2.38 0.53
CA ASP A 370 1.48 -1.62 1.46
C ASP A 370 2.95 -1.79 1.06
N THR A 371 3.77 -0.76 1.23
CA THR A 371 5.21 -0.79 0.89
C THR A 371 6.11 -1.02 2.11
N SER A 372 5.53 -1.22 3.30
CA SER A 372 6.24 -1.42 4.56
C SER A 372 6.51 -2.91 4.79
N LYS A 373 7.79 -3.31 4.81
CA LYS A 373 8.19 -4.72 5.01
C LYS A 373 7.80 -5.29 6.38
N ASN A 374 7.86 -4.50 7.44
CA ASN A 374 7.44 -4.93 8.78
C ASN A 374 5.95 -5.30 8.80
N PHE A 375 5.11 -4.52 8.12
CA PHE A 375 3.68 -4.80 8.01
C PHE A 375 3.39 -5.98 7.07
N THR A 376 3.87 -5.93 5.83
CA THR A 376 3.61 -6.98 4.82
C THR A 376 4.16 -8.36 5.21
N SER A 377 5.28 -8.42 5.93
CA SER A 377 5.84 -9.70 6.39
C SER A 377 5.01 -10.39 7.47
N GLN A 378 4.10 -9.70 8.18
CA GLN A 378 3.26 -10.35 9.20
C GLN A 378 2.34 -11.40 8.59
N PHE A 379 1.96 -11.24 7.33
CA PHE A 379 1.10 -12.18 6.65
C PHE A 379 1.82 -13.50 6.37
N THR A 380 3.13 -13.46 6.10
CA THR A 380 3.90 -14.69 5.85
C THR A 380 4.42 -15.33 7.12
N THR A 381 4.68 -14.54 8.16
CA THR A 381 5.18 -15.05 9.45
C THR A 381 4.01 -15.36 10.40
N ARG A 382 3.38 -14.32 10.96
CA ARG A 382 2.32 -14.42 11.99
C ARG A 382 1.06 -15.13 11.49
N ASN A 383 0.67 -14.84 10.25
CA ASN A 383 -0.57 -15.38 9.67
C ASN A 383 -0.36 -16.68 8.89
N GLN A 384 0.88 -17.18 8.84
CA GLN A 384 1.23 -18.50 8.28
C GLN A 384 0.88 -18.70 6.79
N MET A 385 0.92 -17.63 6.01
CA MET A 385 0.66 -17.67 4.57
C MET A 385 1.98 -17.79 3.80
N GLN A 386 2.01 -18.48 2.65
CA GLN A 386 3.29 -18.77 1.98
C GLN A 386 3.97 -17.52 1.42
N ALA A 387 3.21 -16.52 0.95
CA ALA A 387 3.74 -15.30 0.37
C ALA A 387 2.69 -14.17 0.30
N VAL A 388 3.17 -12.97 -0.03
CA VAL A 388 2.37 -11.81 -0.47
C VAL A 388 2.99 -11.19 -1.72
N LEU A 389 2.22 -10.47 -2.52
CA LEU A 389 2.76 -9.65 -3.61
C LEU A 389 3.78 -8.64 -3.06
N ASP A 390 4.95 -8.55 -3.69
CA ASP A 390 6.06 -7.70 -3.21
C ASP A 390 5.87 -6.24 -3.65
N PHE A 391 4.84 -5.57 -3.13
CA PHE A 391 4.64 -4.11 -3.27
C PHE A 391 5.87 -3.30 -2.82
N PRO A 392 6.58 -3.66 -1.74
CA PRO A 392 7.86 -3.04 -1.41
C PRO A 392 8.87 -3.10 -2.57
N PHE A 393 8.98 -4.24 -3.28
CA PHE A 393 9.82 -4.36 -4.46
C PHE A 393 9.33 -3.48 -5.61
N GLN A 394 8.02 -3.45 -5.87
CA GLN A 394 7.45 -2.63 -6.95
C GLN A 394 7.84 -1.16 -6.79
N ASP A 395 7.69 -0.60 -5.58
CA ASP A 395 8.09 0.79 -5.29
C ASP A 395 9.61 0.97 -5.46
N ALA A 396 10.42 0.05 -4.94
CA ALA A 396 11.88 0.10 -5.06
C ALA A 396 12.33 0.03 -6.54
N ALA A 397 11.71 -0.83 -7.35
CA ALA A 397 12.01 -1.00 -8.76
C ALA A 397 11.63 0.24 -9.59
N ARG A 398 10.43 0.81 -9.36
CA ARG A 398 10.03 2.08 -9.98
C ARG A 398 10.99 3.21 -9.60
N ASN A 399 11.30 3.34 -8.32
CA ASN A 399 12.20 4.38 -7.83
C ASN A 399 13.61 4.25 -8.45
N PHE A 400 14.11 3.03 -8.64
CA PHE A 400 15.39 2.78 -9.29
C PHE A 400 15.37 3.00 -10.80
N ALA A 401 14.52 2.28 -11.53
CA ALA A 401 14.57 2.20 -13.00
C ALA A 401 13.82 3.36 -13.69
N SER A 402 12.64 3.72 -13.18
CA SER A 402 11.84 4.81 -13.73
C SER A 402 12.37 6.17 -13.28
N LYS A 403 12.43 6.42 -11.96
CA LYS A 403 12.79 7.74 -11.40
C LYS A 403 14.30 8.01 -11.31
N GLY A 404 15.14 7.02 -11.56
CA GLY A 404 16.61 7.17 -11.49
C GLY A 404 17.13 7.54 -10.09
N GLN A 405 16.48 7.08 -9.02
CA GLN A 405 16.89 7.41 -7.64
C GLN A 405 18.24 6.78 -7.27
N GLY A 406 18.85 7.30 -6.19
CA GLY A 406 20.15 6.84 -5.71
C GLY A 406 20.15 5.37 -5.30
N THR A 407 21.23 4.65 -5.65
CA THR A 407 21.27 3.19 -5.48
C THR A 407 21.37 2.71 -4.03
N LYS A 408 21.63 3.61 -3.06
CA LYS A 408 21.57 3.33 -1.62
C LYS A 408 20.17 2.95 -1.13
N SER A 409 19.12 3.39 -1.84
CA SER A 409 17.76 2.96 -1.54
C SER A 409 17.57 1.47 -1.82
N LEU A 410 18.17 0.93 -2.88
CA LEU A 410 18.15 -0.52 -3.15
C LEU A 410 18.97 -1.31 -2.12
N GLU A 411 20.15 -0.81 -1.71
CA GLU A 411 20.92 -1.43 -0.62
C GLU A 411 20.08 -1.54 0.66
N THR A 412 19.43 -0.46 1.05
CA THR A 412 18.54 -0.43 2.23
C THR A 412 17.35 -1.35 2.07
N PHE A 413 16.75 -1.38 0.87
CA PHE A 413 15.63 -2.26 0.54
C PHE A 413 16.03 -3.73 0.71
N PHE A 414 17.05 -4.22 0.00
CA PHE A 414 17.44 -5.64 0.04
C PHE A 414 17.99 -6.05 1.42
N ALA A 415 18.62 -5.13 2.17
CA ALA A 415 19.02 -5.39 3.57
C ALA A 415 17.85 -5.56 4.56
N GLY A 416 16.63 -5.25 4.13
CA GLY A 416 15.40 -5.49 4.91
C GLY A 416 14.66 -6.76 4.51
N ASP A 417 15.19 -7.58 3.60
CA ASP A 417 14.47 -8.79 3.19
C ASP A 417 14.28 -9.81 4.33
N ASP A 418 15.11 -9.75 5.37
CA ASP A 418 15.05 -10.64 6.53
C ASP A 418 13.77 -10.51 7.36
N TRP A 419 12.96 -9.46 7.15
CA TRP A 419 11.63 -9.34 7.73
C TRP A 419 10.71 -10.52 7.38
N TYR A 420 10.94 -11.15 6.22
CA TYR A 420 10.18 -12.30 5.73
C TYR A 420 10.81 -13.65 6.10
N THR A 421 11.99 -13.67 6.74
CA THR A 421 12.70 -14.90 7.09
C THR A 421 12.13 -15.49 8.38
N ASP A 422 11.42 -16.61 8.23
CA ASP A 422 10.88 -17.43 9.32
C ASP A 422 11.25 -18.91 9.11
N ALA A 423 10.75 -19.79 9.96
CA ALA A 423 10.97 -21.23 9.87
C ALA A 423 10.34 -21.86 8.61
N ASP A 424 9.26 -21.25 8.09
CA ASP A 424 8.44 -21.74 6.97
C ASP A 424 8.13 -20.68 5.90
N SER A 425 8.65 -19.45 6.04
CA SER A 425 8.58 -18.41 5.00
C SER A 425 9.94 -17.79 4.69
N ASN A 426 10.10 -17.32 3.44
CA ASN A 426 11.26 -16.52 3.04
C ASN A 426 10.93 -15.54 1.89
N VAL A 427 11.67 -14.43 1.81
CA VAL A 427 11.53 -13.42 0.74
C VAL A 427 11.63 -14.01 -0.68
N TYR A 428 12.39 -15.11 -0.85
CA TYR A 428 12.61 -15.72 -2.16
C TYR A 428 11.31 -16.25 -2.81
N GLN A 429 10.24 -16.45 -2.03
CA GLN A 429 8.94 -16.90 -2.53
C GLN A 429 8.06 -15.76 -3.04
N LEU A 430 8.36 -14.50 -2.69
CA LEU A 430 7.45 -13.40 -2.99
C LEU A 430 7.36 -13.14 -4.50
N PRO A 431 6.14 -13.00 -5.07
CA PRO A 431 5.99 -12.58 -6.45
C PRO A 431 6.35 -11.08 -6.60
N THR A 432 7.38 -10.82 -7.39
CA THR A 432 7.86 -9.47 -7.73
C THR A 432 7.20 -8.97 -9.00
N PHE A 433 6.82 -7.70 -9.04
CA PHE A 433 6.09 -7.13 -10.18
C PHE A 433 6.47 -5.65 -10.38
N LEU A 434 6.16 -5.11 -11.56
CA LEU A 434 6.47 -3.73 -11.94
C LEU A 434 5.22 -2.84 -12.08
N GLY A 435 4.07 -3.47 -12.33
CA GLY A 435 2.75 -2.86 -12.40
C GLY A 435 1.67 -3.93 -12.33
N ASN A 436 0.42 -3.52 -12.14
CA ASN A 436 -0.73 -4.42 -12.03
C ASN A 436 -2.04 -3.69 -12.43
N HIS A 437 -3.16 -4.37 -12.20
CA HIS A 437 -4.49 -3.92 -12.56
C HIS A 437 -5.12 -2.81 -11.69
N ASP A 438 -4.45 -2.37 -10.61
CA ASP A 438 -4.98 -1.36 -9.67
C ASP A 438 -4.11 -0.11 -9.58
N MET A 439 -2.80 -0.26 -9.79
CA MET A 439 -1.84 0.85 -9.74
C MET A 439 -1.57 1.45 -11.12
N GLY A 440 -1.64 0.64 -12.17
CA GLY A 440 -1.08 0.97 -13.48
C GLY A 440 0.14 0.13 -13.83
N ARG A 441 0.65 0.39 -15.03
CA ARG A 441 1.68 -0.41 -15.71
C ARG A 441 3.05 0.23 -15.55
N ILE A 442 4.10 -0.55 -15.77
CA ILE A 442 5.46 0.00 -15.79
C ILE A 442 5.61 1.09 -16.85
N GLY A 443 4.98 0.93 -18.02
CA GLY A 443 4.91 1.97 -19.05
C GLY A 443 4.23 3.25 -18.58
N SER A 444 3.12 3.16 -17.83
CA SER A 444 2.44 4.34 -17.25
C SER A 444 3.39 5.10 -16.33
N PHE A 445 4.08 4.37 -15.44
CA PHE A 445 4.98 4.99 -14.46
C PHE A 445 6.19 5.65 -15.12
N ILE A 446 6.77 5.00 -16.13
CA ILE A 446 7.92 5.55 -16.86
C ILE A 446 7.55 6.83 -17.60
N ALA A 447 6.44 6.82 -18.32
CA ALA A 447 5.95 8.00 -19.05
C ALA A 447 5.64 9.16 -18.10
N ALA A 448 5.00 8.88 -16.96
CA ALA A 448 4.66 9.87 -15.95
C ALA A 448 5.89 10.45 -15.22
N ASP A 449 6.85 9.59 -14.86
CA ASP A 449 8.05 10.01 -14.13
C ASP A 449 9.09 10.72 -15.03
N ASN A 450 9.04 10.50 -16.36
CA ASN A 450 10.02 11.01 -17.32
C ASN A 450 9.36 11.81 -18.47
N PRO A 451 8.62 12.90 -18.17
CA PRO A 451 7.91 13.66 -19.18
C PRO A 451 8.88 14.28 -20.19
N GLY A 452 8.68 13.97 -21.48
CA GLY A 452 9.52 14.45 -22.58
C GLY A 452 10.75 13.60 -22.89
N SER A 453 10.94 12.46 -22.20
CA SER A 453 11.91 11.44 -22.60
C SER A 453 11.54 10.83 -23.96
N THR A 454 12.57 10.41 -24.71
CA THR A 454 12.33 9.75 -26.00
C THR A 454 11.83 8.32 -25.79
N ASP A 455 11.06 7.79 -26.74
CA ASP A 455 10.63 6.37 -26.73
C ASP A 455 11.79 5.40 -26.44
N ALA A 456 12.93 5.59 -27.10
CA ALA A 456 14.12 4.76 -26.88
C ALA A 456 14.66 4.79 -25.44
N GLU A 457 14.50 5.92 -24.74
CA GLU A 457 14.86 6.03 -23.33
C GLU A 457 13.83 5.31 -22.44
N GLN A 458 12.53 5.49 -22.72
CA GLN A 458 11.45 4.84 -21.97
C GLN A 458 11.55 3.32 -22.08
N VAL A 459 11.78 2.79 -23.29
CA VAL A 459 12.06 1.37 -23.53
C VAL A 459 13.32 0.92 -22.78
N ALA A 460 14.36 1.75 -22.67
CA ALA A 460 15.56 1.38 -21.90
C ALA A 460 15.29 1.30 -20.38
N ARG A 461 14.48 2.21 -19.84
CA ARG A 461 14.05 2.18 -18.43
C ARG A 461 13.17 0.98 -18.12
N ASP A 462 12.26 0.63 -19.03
CA ASP A 462 11.41 -0.56 -18.92
C ASP A 462 12.25 -1.83 -18.89
N ARG A 463 13.19 -1.96 -19.83
CA ARG A 463 14.13 -3.08 -19.87
C ARG A 463 14.97 -3.16 -18.61
N LEU A 464 15.45 -2.03 -18.08
CA LEU A 464 16.20 -2.00 -16.82
C LEU A 464 15.34 -2.46 -15.63
N ALA A 465 14.05 -2.11 -15.60
CA ALA A 465 13.13 -2.56 -14.56
C ALA A 465 12.95 -4.09 -14.61
N HIS A 466 12.77 -4.65 -15.81
CA HIS A 466 12.72 -6.10 -16.01
C HIS A 466 14.05 -6.79 -15.69
N GLU A 467 15.20 -6.20 -16.05
CA GLU A 467 16.52 -6.72 -15.65
C GLU A 467 16.70 -6.77 -14.13
N LEU A 468 16.24 -5.74 -13.40
CA LEU A 468 16.25 -5.75 -11.93
C LEU A 468 15.36 -6.88 -11.39
N MET A 469 14.14 -7.02 -11.91
CA MET A 469 13.20 -8.05 -11.47
C MET A 469 13.73 -9.46 -11.70
N TYR A 470 14.20 -9.77 -12.91
CA TYR A 470 14.67 -11.12 -13.25
C TYR A 470 16.01 -11.49 -12.61
N PHE A 471 16.92 -10.53 -12.38
CA PHE A 471 18.23 -10.86 -11.79
C PHE A 471 18.26 -10.80 -10.28
N SER A 472 17.26 -10.17 -9.64
CA SER A 472 17.12 -10.17 -8.18
C SER A 472 16.29 -11.37 -7.68
N ARG A 473 16.00 -11.41 -6.37
CA ARG A 473 15.26 -12.51 -5.73
C ARG A 473 13.74 -12.37 -5.90
N GLY A 474 13.02 -13.49 -5.83
CA GLY A 474 11.57 -13.56 -5.92
C GLY A 474 11.11 -14.17 -7.25
N ASN A 475 9.79 -14.25 -7.43
CA ASN A 475 9.16 -14.82 -8.62
C ASN A 475 8.64 -13.69 -9.54
N PRO A 476 9.23 -13.44 -10.73
CA PRO A 476 8.76 -12.38 -11.62
C PRO A 476 7.29 -12.56 -12.05
N VAL A 477 6.53 -11.47 -12.02
CA VAL A 477 5.16 -11.38 -12.54
C VAL A 477 5.12 -10.32 -13.64
N ILE A 478 4.74 -10.75 -14.85
CA ILE A 478 4.50 -9.88 -15.99
C ILE A 478 2.99 -9.61 -16.08
N TYR A 479 2.59 -8.34 -16.02
CA TYR A 479 1.21 -7.96 -16.25
C TYR A 479 0.94 -7.84 -17.76
N TYR A 480 -0.11 -8.51 -18.25
CA TYR A 480 -0.37 -8.64 -19.69
C TYR A 480 -0.31 -7.28 -20.41
N GLY A 481 0.50 -7.16 -21.46
CA GLY A 481 0.69 -5.92 -22.22
C GLY A 481 1.94 -5.13 -21.89
N ASP A 482 2.60 -5.38 -20.75
CA ASP A 482 3.92 -4.81 -20.46
C ASP A 482 4.93 -5.23 -21.54
N GLU A 483 4.84 -6.47 -22.02
CA GLU A 483 5.67 -7.00 -23.11
C GLU A 483 5.40 -6.37 -24.48
N GLN A 484 4.29 -5.61 -24.60
CA GLN A 484 3.87 -4.86 -25.79
C GLN A 484 3.97 -3.33 -25.59
N GLY A 485 4.58 -2.88 -24.49
CA GLY A 485 4.83 -1.46 -24.24
C GLY A 485 3.60 -0.67 -23.78
N PHE A 486 2.59 -1.33 -23.21
CA PHE A 486 1.37 -0.66 -22.77
C PHE A 486 1.68 0.40 -21.70
N THR A 487 1.19 1.62 -21.91
CA THR A 487 1.34 2.72 -20.95
C THR A 487 0.03 2.94 -20.21
N GLY A 488 -0.94 3.64 -20.80
CA GLY A 488 -2.20 3.99 -20.16
C GLY A 488 -2.07 5.01 -19.03
N PRO A 489 -3.16 5.70 -18.64
CA PRO A 489 -3.16 6.64 -17.52
C PRO A 489 -2.90 6.01 -16.14
N GLY A 490 -3.06 4.69 -16.00
CA GLY A 490 -2.87 3.94 -14.75
C GLY A 490 -4.10 3.93 -13.83
N GLY A 491 -3.97 3.36 -12.63
CA GLY A 491 -5.11 3.16 -11.71
C GLY A 491 -5.92 1.91 -12.03
N ASP A 492 -7.24 1.98 -11.86
CA ASP A 492 -8.20 0.87 -12.07
C ASP A 492 -8.47 0.61 -13.56
N GLN A 493 -9.58 1.12 -14.12
CA GLN A 493 -10.03 0.78 -15.47
C GLN A 493 -9.05 1.22 -16.55
N ASP A 494 -8.25 2.25 -16.26
CA ASP A 494 -7.24 2.81 -17.16
C ASP A 494 -5.89 2.04 -17.12
N ALA A 495 -5.81 0.94 -16.36
CA ALA A 495 -4.73 -0.04 -16.42
C ALA A 495 -5.16 -1.36 -17.09
N ARG A 496 -6.39 -1.44 -17.62
CA ARG A 496 -7.03 -2.69 -18.07
C ARG A 496 -7.30 -2.69 -19.58
N GLN A 497 -6.45 -2.06 -20.38
CA GLN A 497 -6.54 -2.01 -21.85
C GLN A 497 -6.67 -3.42 -22.47
N THR A 498 -7.39 -3.54 -23.59
CA THR A 498 -7.45 -4.81 -24.32
C THR A 498 -6.14 -5.08 -25.06
N LEU A 499 -5.69 -6.33 -25.05
CA LEU A 499 -4.54 -6.80 -25.84
C LEU A 499 -4.94 -7.06 -27.30
N PHE A 500 -6.20 -7.40 -27.55
CA PHE A 500 -6.82 -7.39 -28.88
C PHE A 500 -7.31 -5.98 -29.27
N ALA A 501 -7.68 -5.80 -30.54
CA ALA A 501 -8.15 -4.52 -31.06
C ALA A 501 -9.30 -3.90 -30.22
N SER A 502 -8.99 -2.78 -29.57
CA SER A 502 -9.90 -2.04 -28.70
C SER A 502 -10.97 -1.28 -29.48
N GLN A 503 -12.15 -1.15 -28.88
CA GLN A 503 -13.19 -0.22 -29.31
C GLN A 503 -13.45 0.89 -28.28
N VAL A 504 -12.72 0.90 -27.16
CA VAL A 504 -12.81 1.89 -26.09
C VAL A 504 -12.06 3.15 -26.53
N PRO A 505 -12.74 4.30 -26.73
CA PRO A 505 -12.11 5.52 -27.22
C PRO A 505 -10.91 5.97 -26.40
N GLU A 506 -10.99 5.85 -25.07
CA GLU A 506 -9.95 6.25 -24.13
C GLU A 506 -8.64 5.47 -24.34
N TYR A 507 -8.73 4.18 -24.66
CA TYR A 507 -7.55 3.35 -24.90
C TYR A 507 -6.91 3.61 -26.26
N LEU A 508 -7.67 4.10 -27.25
CA LEU A 508 -7.15 4.34 -28.60
C LEU A 508 -6.18 5.51 -28.68
N ASP A 509 -6.18 6.37 -27.66
CA ASP A 509 -5.30 7.54 -27.54
C ASP A 509 -4.00 7.22 -26.78
N ASP A 510 -3.87 6.02 -26.20
CA ASP A 510 -2.68 5.57 -25.45
C ASP A 510 -1.51 5.25 -26.39
N ASP A 511 -0.30 5.63 -25.98
CA ASP A 511 0.95 5.35 -26.70
C ASP A 511 1.55 4.00 -26.26
N LEU A 512 2.19 3.30 -27.20
CA LEU A 512 2.83 2.01 -26.95
C LEU A 512 4.35 2.13 -27.09
N LEU A 513 5.07 1.83 -26.02
CA LEU A 513 6.52 1.98 -25.99
C LEU A 513 7.22 0.99 -26.93
N GLY A 514 8.09 1.51 -27.80
CA GLY A 514 8.93 0.70 -28.68
C GLY A 514 8.26 0.23 -29.97
N THR A 515 7.08 0.77 -30.32
CA THR A 515 6.35 0.42 -31.54
C THR A 515 5.51 1.60 -32.07
N ASP A 516 5.17 1.57 -33.36
CA ASP A 516 4.17 2.48 -33.96
C ASP A 516 2.75 1.84 -33.97
N ALA A 517 2.59 0.64 -33.39
CA ALA A 517 1.29 0.00 -33.24
C ALA A 517 0.40 0.80 -32.27
N THR A 518 -0.90 0.58 -32.36
CA THR A 518 -1.87 1.22 -31.46
C THR A 518 -2.85 0.17 -30.92
N HIS A 519 -3.63 0.56 -29.92
CA HIS A 519 -4.73 -0.26 -29.42
C HIS A 519 -5.83 -0.54 -30.46
N ALA A 520 -5.80 0.07 -31.65
CA ALA A 520 -6.76 -0.21 -32.73
C ALA A 520 -6.54 -1.56 -33.44
N THR A 521 -5.45 -2.27 -33.11
CA THR A 521 -5.10 -3.59 -33.65
C THR A 521 -4.70 -4.54 -32.54
N ASP A 522 -4.66 -5.84 -32.84
CA ASP A 522 -4.17 -6.86 -31.91
C ASP A 522 -2.68 -6.68 -31.60
N ASN A 523 -2.31 -6.74 -30.32
CA ASN A 523 -0.94 -6.58 -29.81
C ASN A 523 -0.40 -7.93 -29.29
N PHE A 524 -0.13 -8.85 -30.21
CA PHE A 524 0.52 -10.15 -29.91
C PHE A 524 1.85 -10.29 -30.67
N ASP A 525 2.62 -9.21 -30.81
CA ASP A 525 3.85 -9.21 -31.58
C ASP A 525 5.01 -9.79 -30.75
N THR A 526 5.43 -11.01 -31.10
CA THR A 526 6.59 -11.67 -30.47
C THR A 526 7.94 -11.07 -30.89
N SER A 527 7.95 -10.18 -31.89
CA SER A 527 9.13 -9.43 -32.30
C SER A 527 9.27 -8.07 -31.60
N HIS A 528 8.27 -7.70 -30.77
CA HIS A 528 8.30 -6.48 -29.99
C HIS A 528 9.56 -6.41 -29.12
N PRO A 529 10.25 -5.25 -29.04
CA PRO A 529 11.52 -5.12 -28.33
C PRO A 529 11.45 -5.46 -26.82
N LEU A 530 10.28 -5.34 -26.19
CA LEU A 530 10.07 -5.71 -24.79
C LEU A 530 9.76 -7.20 -24.65
N TYR A 531 8.87 -7.77 -25.47
CA TYR A 531 8.62 -9.23 -25.54
C TYR A 531 9.94 -10.01 -25.72
N ALA A 532 10.74 -9.63 -26.71
CA ALA A 532 12.01 -10.29 -26.99
C ALA A 532 12.99 -10.20 -25.81
N LYS A 533 12.99 -9.07 -25.08
CA LYS A 533 13.84 -8.89 -23.90
C LYS A 533 13.37 -9.76 -22.74
N ILE A 534 12.07 -9.75 -22.42
CA ILE A 534 11.51 -10.56 -21.33
C ILE A 534 11.74 -12.05 -21.60
N SER A 535 11.52 -12.51 -22.83
CA SER A 535 11.81 -13.89 -23.25
C SER A 535 13.30 -14.25 -23.11
N GLU A 536 14.22 -13.34 -23.47
CA GLU A 536 15.66 -13.51 -23.25
C GLU A 536 16.00 -13.65 -21.76
N LEU A 537 15.44 -12.81 -20.90
CA LEU A 537 15.68 -12.84 -19.45
C LEU A 537 15.15 -14.13 -18.81
N ALA A 538 13.96 -14.58 -19.21
CA ALA A 538 13.38 -15.85 -18.78
C ALA A 538 14.25 -17.05 -19.23
N ALA A 539 14.72 -17.05 -20.48
CA ALA A 539 15.62 -18.09 -20.97
C ALA A 539 16.96 -18.12 -20.22
N LEU A 540 17.53 -16.94 -19.94
CA LEU A 540 18.81 -16.81 -19.26
C LEU A 540 18.75 -17.27 -17.79
N THR A 541 17.69 -16.89 -17.06
CA THR A 541 17.50 -17.31 -15.66
C THR A 541 17.20 -18.80 -15.53
N LYS A 542 16.55 -19.40 -16.55
CA LYS A 542 16.42 -20.85 -16.68
C LYS A 542 17.75 -21.56 -16.94
N GLU A 543 18.63 -20.99 -17.77
CA GLU A 543 19.97 -21.53 -18.03
C GLU A 543 20.91 -21.38 -16.83
N HIS A 544 20.71 -20.35 -16.01
CA HIS A 544 21.52 -20.03 -14.84
C HIS A 544 20.66 -19.95 -13.57
N PRO A 545 20.31 -21.08 -12.94
CA PRO A 545 19.39 -21.13 -11.80
C PRO A 545 19.79 -20.24 -10.61
N ALA A 546 21.08 -19.95 -10.43
CA ALA A 546 21.55 -18.99 -9.43
C ALA A 546 20.90 -17.60 -9.60
N LEU A 547 20.63 -17.16 -10.82
CA LEU A 547 19.96 -15.88 -11.11
C LEU A 547 18.46 -15.92 -10.82
N ARG A 548 17.88 -17.08 -10.53
CA ARG A 548 16.48 -17.27 -10.20
C ARG A 548 16.31 -17.48 -8.71
N ASP A 549 16.99 -18.49 -8.16
CA ASP A 549 16.78 -18.98 -6.78
C ASP A 549 18.00 -18.83 -5.85
N GLY A 550 19.14 -18.36 -6.38
CA GLY A 550 20.37 -18.23 -5.61
C GLY A 550 20.32 -17.12 -4.55
N ALA A 551 21.10 -17.27 -3.48
CA ALA A 551 21.22 -16.27 -2.41
C ALA A 551 21.56 -14.87 -2.96
N HIS A 552 20.89 -13.82 -2.49
CA HIS A 552 21.08 -12.44 -2.96
C HIS A 552 21.94 -11.64 -1.99
N GLN A 553 23.16 -11.28 -2.39
CA GLN A 553 24.06 -10.53 -1.50
C GLN A 553 24.48 -9.19 -2.05
N HIS A 554 24.17 -8.12 -1.32
CA HIS A 554 24.66 -6.79 -1.64
C HIS A 554 26.21 -6.76 -1.76
N ARG A 555 26.72 -6.06 -2.77
CA ARG A 555 28.17 -5.84 -2.97
C ARG A 555 28.55 -4.37 -3.09
N TYR A 556 27.77 -3.60 -3.83
CA TYR A 556 28.11 -2.20 -4.11
C TYR A 556 26.86 -1.38 -4.42
N ALA A 557 26.86 -0.14 -3.93
CA ALA A 557 25.89 0.89 -4.30
C ALA A 557 26.64 2.21 -4.48
N SER A 558 26.38 2.89 -5.60
CA SER A 558 26.80 4.27 -5.87
C SER A 558 26.09 5.26 -4.93
N GLU A 559 26.75 6.39 -4.65
CA GLU A 559 26.20 7.47 -3.80
C GLU A 559 24.97 8.18 -4.39
N GLY A 560 24.72 8.02 -5.70
CA GLY A 560 23.57 8.58 -6.41
C GLY A 560 23.07 7.62 -7.49
N ALA A 561 22.48 8.15 -8.56
CA ALA A 561 22.20 7.36 -9.76
C ALA A 561 23.49 6.75 -10.29
N GLY A 562 23.48 5.47 -10.62
CA GLY A 562 24.65 4.73 -11.05
C GLY A 562 24.52 3.24 -10.83
N ILE A 563 25.62 2.58 -10.47
CA ILE A 563 25.67 1.13 -10.31
C ILE A 563 25.13 0.70 -8.95
N TYR A 564 24.15 -0.21 -8.97
CA TYR A 564 23.85 -1.15 -7.90
C TYR A 564 24.38 -2.53 -8.31
N ALA A 565 25.13 -3.20 -7.44
CA ALA A 565 25.66 -4.53 -7.72
C ALA A 565 25.49 -5.47 -6.53
N PHE A 566 25.17 -6.71 -6.84
CA PHE A 566 24.96 -7.79 -5.90
C PHE A 566 25.46 -9.12 -6.48
N SER A 567 25.69 -10.08 -5.61
CA SER A 567 26.02 -11.45 -5.99
C SER A 567 24.79 -12.34 -5.90
N ARG A 568 24.63 -13.21 -6.89
CA ARG A 568 23.77 -14.40 -6.82
C ARG A 568 24.65 -15.63 -6.66
N THR A 569 24.35 -16.48 -5.68
CA THR A 569 25.16 -17.67 -5.40
C THR A 569 24.40 -18.93 -5.74
N ASP A 570 24.99 -19.77 -6.59
CA ASP A 570 24.43 -21.07 -6.93
C ASP A 570 24.38 -22.00 -5.72
N ALA A 571 23.21 -22.56 -5.39
CA ALA A 571 23.04 -23.39 -4.20
C ALA A 571 23.89 -24.68 -4.24
N GLU A 572 24.06 -25.30 -5.41
CA GLU A 572 24.73 -26.60 -5.55
C GLU A 572 26.24 -26.47 -5.87
N ASP A 573 26.56 -25.64 -6.87
CA ASP A 573 27.91 -25.40 -7.36
C ASP A 573 28.64 -24.31 -6.57
N GLN A 574 27.93 -23.51 -5.77
CA GLN A 574 28.53 -22.45 -4.93
C GLN A 574 29.39 -21.51 -5.78
N ARG A 575 28.94 -21.22 -7.01
CA ARG A 575 29.56 -20.23 -7.90
C ARG A 575 28.91 -18.88 -7.69
N GLU A 576 29.76 -17.87 -7.68
CA GLU A 576 29.32 -16.47 -7.61
C GLU A 576 29.01 -15.95 -9.02
N TYR A 577 27.83 -15.36 -9.16
CA TYR A 577 27.41 -14.52 -10.26
C TYR A 577 27.34 -13.07 -9.75
N VAL A 578 28.10 -12.15 -10.36
CA VAL A 578 28.03 -10.72 -10.03
C VAL A 578 27.09 -10.06 -11.03
N VAL A 579 25.98 -9.52 -10.54
CA VAL A 579 25.01 -8.71 -11.28
C VAL A 579 25.30 -7.25 -10.99
N ALA A 580 25.41 -6.41 -12.02
CA ALA A 580 25.56 -4.97 -11.87
C ALA A 580 24.60 -4.24 -12.80
N LEU A 581 23.73 -3.41 -12.24
CA LEU A 581 22.72 -2.62 -12.96
C LEU A 581 23.04 -1.13 -12.83
N ASN A 582 22.87 -0.37 -13.90
CA ASN A 582 23.14 1.07 -13.93
C ASN A 582 21.89 1.85 -14.32
N ASN A 583 21.34 2.61 -13.39
CA ASN A 583 20.17 3.47 -13.65
C ASN A 583 20.51 4.89 -14.09
N SER A 584 21.79 5.21 -14.33
CA SER A 584 22.15 6.49 -14.95
C SER A 584 22.10 6.41 -16.48
N GLU A 585 21.81 7.54 -17.12
CA GLU A 585 21.85 7.72 -18.58
C GLU A 585 23.28 7.77 -19.15
N GLN A 586 24.30 7.54 -18.32
CA GLN A 586 25.71 7.51 -18.71
C GLN A 586 26.31 6.16 -18.34
N ALA A 587 27.33 5.72 -19.08
CA ALA A 587 28.07 4.54 -18.69
C ALA A 587 28.79 4.79 -17.36
N GLN A 588 28.69 3.82 -16.43
CA GLN A 588 29.34 3.90 -15.13
C GLN A 588 30.37 2.79 -14.97
N THR A 589 31.35 3.00 -14.08
CA THR A 589 32.35 1.99 -13.74
C THR A 589 32.55 1.94 -12.24
N ALA A 590 32.57 0.73 -11.67
CA ALA A 590 32.77 0.50 -10.25
C ALA A 590 33.72 -0.68 -10.00
N GLU A 591 34.39 -0.68 -8.85
CA GLU A 591 35.12 -1.83 -8.34
C GLU A 591 34.22 -2.58 -7.33
N VAL A 592 33.61 -3.67 -7.77
CA VAL A 592 32.63 -4.45 -7.00
C VAL A 592 33.36 -5.50 -6.15
N PRO A 593 33.24 -5.50 -4.82
CA PRO A 593 33.76 -6.57 -3.98
C PRO A 593 33.16 -7.93 -4.34
N THR A 594 33.97 -8.99 -4.28
CA THR A 594 33.55 -10.38 -4.56
C THR A 594 34.15 -11.33 -3.53
N TYR A 595 33.72 -12.59 -3.53
CA TYR A 595 34.28 -13.60 -2.64
C TYR A 595 35.72 -14.01 -2.98
N ILE A 596 36.15 -13.85 -4.24
CA ILE A 596 37.33 -14.55 -4.76
C ILE A 596 38.34 -13.59 -5.37
N SER A 597 39.53 -13.51 -4.78
CA SER A 597 40.65 -12.73 -5.33
C SER A 597 41.37 -13.43 -6.49
N LYS A 598 41.91 -12.64 -7.43
CA LYS A 598 42.69 -13.10 -8.59
C LYS A 598 41.99 -14.14 -9.47
N ARG A 599 40.66 -14.15 -9.50
CA ARG A 599 39.81 -15.10 -10.23
C ARG A 599 39.29 -14.47 -11.53
N ASN A 600 39.16 -15.28 -12.58
CA ASN A 600 38.52 -14.86 -13.82
C ASN A 600 37.00 -14.99 -13.70
N TYR A 601 36.31 -14.07 -14.33
CA TYR A 601 34.86 -13.99 -14.47
C TYR A 601 34.51 -13.84 -15.95
N THR A 602 33.61 -14.69 -16.44
CA THR A 602 33.13 -14.68 -17.82
C THR A 602 31.78 -13.96 -17.87
N ARG A 603 31.60 -13.06 -18.83
CA ARG A 603 30.33 -12.34 -19.03
C ARG A 603 29.26 -13.32 -19.52
N VAL A 604 28.12 -13.36 -18.82
CA VAL A 604 26.94 -14.16 -19.22
C VAL A 604 25.83 -13.27 -19.83
N TYR A 605 25.76 -12.00 -19.45
CA TYR A 605 24.76 -11.06 -19.95
C TYR A 605 25.29 -9.63 -20.10
N GLY A 606 24.67 -8.89 -21.02
CA GLY A 606 24.89 -7.46 -21.21
C GLY A 606 26.13 -7.10 -22.05
N ASN A 607 26.34 -5.80 -22.21
CA ASN A 607 27.41 -5.23 -23.04
C ASN A 607 28.62 -4.77 -22.20
N GLY A 608 29.31 -5.72 -21.56
CA GLY A 608 30.56 -5.51 -20.82
C GLY A 608 31.79 -6.16 -21.48
N ALA A 609 32.96 -6.18 -20.81
CA ALA A 609 34.10 -6.98 -21.26
C ALA A 609 33.75 -8.49 -21.23
N GLU A 610 34.19 -9.29 -22.21
CA GLU A 610 33.90 -10.74 -22.26
C GLU A 610 34.48 -11.50 -21.06
N GLU A 611 35.68 -11.10 -20.64
CA GLU A 611 36.39 -11.66 -19.49
C GLU A 611 36.83 -10.50 -18.59
N ALA A 612 36.63 -10.68 -17.29
CA ALA A 612 37.10 -9.76 -16.26
C ALA A 612 37.84 -10.55 -15.19
N LYS A 613 38.78 -9.91 -14.49
CA LYS A 613 39.57 -10.57 -13.46
C LYS A 613 39.55 -9.75 -12.18
N THR A 614 39.31 -10.42 -11.07
CA THR A 614 39.37 -9.76 -9.77
C THR A 614 40.79 -9.38 -9.39
N SER A 615 40.92 -8.23 -8.73
CA SER A 615 42.16 -7.73 -8.17
C SER A 615 42.70 -8.62 -7.03
N ALA A 616 43.87 -8.26 -6.49
CA ALA A 616 44.46 -8.97 -5.37
C ALA A 616 43.64 -8.85 -4.07
N ASP A 617 42.88 -7.77 -3.92
CA ASP A 617 41.93 -7.51 -2.83
C ASP A 617 40.50 -8.00 -3.14
N GLY A 618 40.30 -8.75 -4.24
CA GLY A 618 39.02 -9.42 -4.50
C GLY A 618 37.94 -8.54 -5.13
N LYS A 619 38.31 -7.44 -5.79
CA LYS A 619 37.35 -6.57 -6.46
C LYS A 619 37.31 -6.82 -7.98
N LEU A 620 36.12 -6.84 -8.54
CA LEU A 620 35.85 -6.94 -9.98
C LEU A 620 35.55 -5.54 -10.52
N THR A 621 36.37 -5.03 -11.43
CA THR A 621 36.05 -3.78 -12.14
C THR A 621 35.01 -4.07 -13.21
N VAL A 622 33.83 -3.45 -13.09
CA VAL A 622 32.73 -3.58 -14.05
C VAL A 622 32.39 -2.23 -14.65
N THR A 623 32.22 -2.18 -15.98
CA THR A 623 31.67 -1.03 -16.70
C THR A 623 30.31 -1.41 -17.22
N VAL A 624 29.29 -0.66 -16.84
CA VAL A 624 27.89 -0.93 -17.18
C VAL A 624 27.39 0.20 -18.09
N PRO A 625 26.84 -0.09 -19.28
CA PRO A 625 26.26 0.92 -20.15
C PRO A 625 25.10 1.69 -19.49
N PRO A 626 24.66 2.83 -20.06
CA PRO A 626 23.48 3.54 -19.60
C PRO A 626 22.25 2.63 -19.50
N LEU A 627 21.44 2.79 -18.46
CA LEU A 627 20.12 2.16 -18.31
C LEU A 627 20.11 0.65 -18.66
N SER A 628 21.06 -0.10 -18.11
CA SER A 628 21.25 -1.52 -18.44
C SER A 628 21.93 -2.31 -17.33
N ALA A 629 21.99 -3.63 -17.50
CA ALA A 629 22.72 -4.54 -16.64
C ALA A 629 23.85 -5.30 -17.36
N VAL A 630 24.82 -5.78 -16.57
CA VAL A 630 25.80 -6.80 -16.96
C VAL A 630 25.85 -7.89 -15.89
N VAL A 631 26.07 -9.13 -16.31
CA VAL A 631 26.20 -10.27 -15.38
C VAL A 631 27.47 -11.05 -15.70
N TYR A 632 28.21 -11.41 -14.65
CA TYR A 632 29.49 -12.12 -14.74
C TYR A 632 29.48 -13.37 -13.86
N GLN A 633 29.88 -14.52 -14.40
CA GLN A 633 30.02 -15.77 -13.65
C GLN A 633 31.48 -16.06 -13.32
N SER A 634 31.74 -16.47 -12.08
CA SER A 634 33.08 -16.90 -11.64
C SER A 634 33.53 -18.23 -12.28
N SER A 635 34.81 -18.28 -12.69
CA SER A 635 35.43 -19.49 -13.26
C SER A 635 35.59 -20.68 -12.28
N GLY A 636 35.25 -20.52 -10.99
CA GLY A 636 35.29 -21.58 -9.99
C GLY A 636 34.47 -21.27 -8.73
N ARG A 637 34.27 -22.28 -7.88
CA ARG A 637 33.49 -22.17 -6.64
C ARG A 637 34.07 -21.15 -5.65
N ILE A 638 33.20 -20.59 -4.83
CA ILE A 638 33.55 -19.80 -3.64
C ILE A 638 34.39 -20.69 -2.71
N PRO A 639 35.61 -20.27 -2.31
CA PRO A 639 36.44 -21.07 -1.41
C PRO A 639 35.77 -21.27 -0.04
N HIS A 640 35.78 -22.50 0.47
CA HIS A 640 35.32 -22.80 1.82
C HIS A 640 36.31 -22.39 2.89
N SER A 641 35.78 -22.09 4.07
CA SER A 641 36.60 -21.89 5.26
C SER A 641 37.28 -23.20 5.66
N LYS A 642 38.50 -23.11 6.19
CA LYS A 642 39.28 -24.30 6.60
C LYS A 642 38.72 -24.97 7.85
N ASP A 643 38.08 -24.17 8.69
CA ASP A 643 37.49 -24.55 9.97
C ASP A 643 36.16 -23.77 10.10
N ALA A 644 35.29 -24.20 11.02
CA ALA A 644 34.04 -23.52 11.28
C ALA A 644 34.26 -22.04 11.64
N PRO A 645 33.57 -21.09 10.96
CA PRO A 645 33.71 -19.67 11.26
C PRO A 645 33.19 -19.37 12.68
N ALA A 646 33.78 -18.37 13.32
CA ALA A 646 33.27 -17.90 14.60
C ALA A 646 31.94 -17.17 14.38
N VAL A 647 30.96 -17.41 15.24
CA VAL A 647 29.65 -16.75 15.23
C VAL A 647 29.35 -16.16 16.61
N VAL A 648 28.88 -14.92 16.63
CA VAL A 648 28.55 -14.20 17.86
C VAL A 648 27.17 -13.57 17.71
N LEU A 649 26.26 -13.88 18.63
CA LEU A 649 25.02 -13.13 18.72
C LEU A 649 25.27 -11.72 19.26
N GLN A 650 24.67 -10.74 18.60
CA GLN A 650 24.45 -9.41 19.16
C GLN A 650 23.34 -9.46 20.22
N GLU A 651 23.20 -8.40 21.00
CA GLU A 651 22.11 -8.32 21.98
C GLU A 651 20.77 -8.24 21.24
N PRO A 652 19.84 -9.22 21.40
CA PRO A 652 18.53 -9.12 20.77
C PRO A 652 17.75 -7.94 21.34
N ALA A 653 16.97 -7.28 20.51
CA ALA A 653 16.23 -6.07 20.86
C ALA A 653 14.87 -6.04 20.17
N ALA A 654 13.95 -5.19 20.66
CA ALA A 654 12.70 -4.93 19.96
C ALA A 654 12.96 -4.49 18.52
N ALA A 655 12.18 -5.01 17.57
CA ALA A 655 12.29 -4.60 16.20
C ALA A 655 11.88 -3.13 16.05
N PRO A 656 12.55 -2.34 15.19
CA PRO A 656 12.17 -0.93 15.00
C PRO A 656 10.73 -0.82 14.49
N GLY A 657 9.85 -0.19 15.29
CA GLY A 657 8.45 0.05 14.92
C GLY A 657 7.54 -1.18 15.00
N ASP A 658 8.00 -2.30 15.57
CA ASP A 658 7.20 -3.51 15.80
C ASP A 658 7.65 -4.14 17.12
N ASN A 659 6.88 -3.92 18.20
CA ASN A 659 7.13 -4.52 19.50
C ASN A 659 6.54 -5.94 19.61
N GLY A 660 5.78 -6.38 18.61
CA GLY A 660 5.43 -7.79 18.44
C GLY A 660 6.62 -8.66 18.06
N ARG A 661 7.75 -8.08 17.61
CA ARG A 661 8.93 -8.82 17.18
C ARG A 661 10.22 -8.46 17.91
N LEU A 662 11.09 -9.46 18.05
CA LEU A 662 12.47 -9.30 18.49
C LEU A 662 13.43 -9.46 17.29
N LYS A 663 14.23 -8.42 17.03
CA LYS A 663 15.34 -8.46 16.09
C LYS A 663 16.52 -9.23 16.72
N VAL A 664 16.95 -10.29 16.04
CA VAL A 664 18.08 -11.13 16.45
C VAL A 664 19.14 -11.08 15.35
N THR A 665 20.37 -10.71 15.68
CA THR A 665 21.45 -10.50 14.70
C THR A 665 22.69 -11.29 15.11
N ALA A 666 23.40 -11.86 14.13
CA ALA A 666 24.64 -12.59 14.33
C ALA A 666 25.79 -12.04 13.49
N ASP A 667 26.94 -11.83 14.12
CA ASP A 667 28.19 -11.54 13.43
C ASP A 667 28.94 -12.83 13.12
N VAL A 668 29.29 -13.03 11.85
CA VAL A 668 30.07 -14.20 11.39
C VAL A 668 31.47 -13.76 10.96
N GLY A 669 32.49 -14.42 11.49
CA GLY A 669 33.88 -14.17 11.13
C GLY A 669 34.29 -14.85 9.83
N GLY A 670 34.92 -14.10 8.93
CA GLY A 670 35.54 -14.62 7.70
C GLY A 670 34.95 -14.02 6.44
N SER A 671 35.13 -14.67 5.29
CA SER A 671 34.78 -14.10 3.98
C SER A 671 34.35 -15.17 2.95
N SER A 672 33.76 -16.26 3.42
CA SER A 672 33.15 -17.29 2.56
C SER A 672 31.63 -17.09 2.49
N PHE A 673 30.94 -17.99 1.79
CA PHE A 673 29.49 -18.07 1.84
C PHE A 673 29.04 -18.76 3.13
N TYR A 674 28.11 -18.14 3.83
CA TYR A 674 27.58 -18.63 5.10
C TYR A 674 26.07 -18.49 5.15
N GLU A 675 25.46 -19.43 5.85
CA GLU A 675 24.06 -19.43 6.24
C GLU A 675 24.01 -19.48 7.76
N VAL A 676 23.08 -18.75 8.38
CA VAL A 676 22.97 -18.64 9.83
C VAL A 676 21.56 -19.00 10.26
N THR A 677 21.43 -20.14 10.93
CA THR A 677 20.18 -20.58 11.56
C THR A 677 20.05 -19.94 12.94
N PHE A 678 18.96 -19.22 13.16
CA PHE A 678 18.60 -18.67 14.45
C PHE A 678 17.64 -19.61 15.17
N GLU A 679 17.88 -19.80 16.46
CA GLU A 679 17.06 -20.68 17.31
C GLU A 679 16.63 -19.91 18.56
N ALA A 680 15.40 -20.15 19.00
CA ALA A 680 14.83 -19.58 20.21
C ALA A 680 14.28 -20.66 21.14
N LYS A 681 14.26 -20.39 22.44
CA LYS A 681 13.50 -21.19 23.42
C LYS A 681 12.99 -20.31 24.56
N LYS A 682 11.88 -20.73 25.15
CA LYS A 682 11.42 -20.23 26.45
C LYS A 682 12.23 -20.87 27.58
N ALA A 683 12.27 -20.22 28.75
CA ALA A 683 12.94 -20.76 29.93
C ALA A 683 12.44 -22.19 30.24
N GLY A 684 13.35 -23.17 30.21
CA GLY A 684 13.04 -24.58 30.45
C GLY A 684 12.37 -25.33 29.30
N GLY A 685 12.18 -24.70 28.13
CA GLY A 685 11.70 -25.34 26.90
C GLY A 685 12.83 -25.85 26.00
N ASP A 686 12.44 -26.42 24.86
CA ASP A 686 13.34 -26.90 23.82
C ASP A 686 13.66 -25.81 22.79
N TRP A 687 14.82 -25.93 22.14
CA TRP A 687 15.21 -25.05 21.04
C TRP A 687 14.36 -25.30 19.81
N GLN A 688 13.83 -24.21 19.24
CA GLN A 688 13.07 -24.19 17.99
C GLN A 688 13.77 -23.28 16.99
N ALA A 689 13.71 -23.64 15.71
CA ALA A 689 14.20 -22.78 14.65
C ALA A 689 13.29 -21.54 14.52
N VAL A 690 13.91 -20.38 14.40
CA VAL A 690 13.23 -19.12 14.04
C VAL A 690 13.35 -18.86 12.54
N GLY A 691 14.49 -19.20 11.93
CA GLY A 691 14.72 -18.95 10.51
C GLY A 691 16.19 -19.10 10.15
N THR A 692 16.49 -19.21 8.86
CA THR A 692 17.87 -19.26 8.37
C THR A 692 18.11 -18.20 7.31
N ASP A 693 19.07 -17.35 7.58
CA ASP A 693 19.46 -16.24 6.73
C ASP A 693 20.81 -16.53 6.02
N ASP A 694 20.86 -16.27 4.72
CA ASP A 694 22.03 -16.46 3.85
C ASP A 694 22.65 -15.13 3.36
N THR A 695 22.15 -14.01 3.88
CA THR A 695 22.47 -12.66 3.44
C THR A 695 22.94 -11.79 4.60
N ALA A 696 24.22 -11.42 4.59
CA ALA A 696 24.74 -10.51 5.61
C ALA A 696 24.17 -9.08 5.45
N PRO A 697 23.84 -8.36 6.54
CA PRO A 697 24.00 -8.75 7.94
C PRO A 697 23.01 -9.82 8.41
N TYR A 698 23.52 -10.93 8.95
CA TYR A 698 22.69 -12.08 9.29
C TYR A 698 21.72 -11.77 10.42
N GLN A 699 20.42 -11.84 10.16
CA GLN A 699 19.39 -11.49 11.14
C GLN A 699 18.03 -12.15 10.86
N VAL A 700 17.19 -12.18 11.90
CA VAL A 700 15.77 -12.56 11.82
C VAL A 700 14.93 -11.66 12.73
N PHE A 701 13.64 -11.58 12.46
CA PHE A 701 12.66 -10.84 13.25
C PHE A 701 11.66 -11.84 13.87
N HIS A 702 12.03 -12.42 15.01
CA HIS A 702 11.23 -13.45 15.69
C HIS A 702 9.91 -12.87 16.19
N ASP A 703 8.78 -13.42 15.75
CA ASP A 703 7.47 -13.07 16.28
C ASP A 703 7.32 -13.56 17.72
N VAL A 704 6.99 -12.63 18.61
CA VAL A 704 6.76 -12.86 20.03
C VAL A 704 5.45 -12.24 20.51
N ALA A 705 4.56 -11.85 19.57
CA ALA A 705 3.29 -11.19 19.87
C ALA A 705 2.42 -11.98 20.86
N ASP A 706 2.41 -13.31 20.76
CA ASP A 706 1.64 -14.20 21.64
C ASP A 706 2.20 -14.30 23.07
N LEU A 707 3.46 -13.86 23.29
CA LEU A 707 4.09 -13.93 24.60
C LEU A 707 3.77 -12.69 25.44
N ASP A 708 3.73 -12.85 26.75
CA ASP A 708 3.54 -11.72 27.67
C ASP A 708 4.81 -10.87 27.76
N ALA A 709 4.65 -9.55 27.86
CA ALA A 709 5.75 -8.63 28.08
C ALA A 709 6.58 -9.03 29.31
N GLY A 710 7.91 -8.93 29.19
CA GLY A 710 8.84 -9.38 30.22
C GLY A 710 9.13 -10.88 30.22
N THR A 711 8.45 -11.69 29.40
CA THR A 711 8.79 -13.11 29.21
C THR A 711 10.22 -13.22 28.69
N ALA A 712 11.04 -14.05 29.34
CA ALA A 712 12.42 -14.29 28.92
C ALA A 712 12.48 -15.31 27.77
N VAL A 713 13.15 -14.92 26.69
CA VAL A 713 13.43 -15.77 25.52
C VAL A 713 14.95 -15.89 25.35
N GLU A 714 15.45 -17.12 25.31
CA GLU A 714 16.85 -17.41 25.02
C GLU A 714 17.02 -17.64 23.51
N TYR A 715 18.06 -17.05 22.93
CA TYR A 715 18.44 -17.16 21.53
C TYR A 715 19.84 -17.73 21.38
N ARG A 716 20.08 -18.48 20.31
CA ARG A 716 21.42 -18.83 19.80
C ARG A 716 21.42 -18.78 18.28
N ALA A 717 22.60 -18.75 17.69
CA ALA A 717 22.79 -18.77 16.24
C ALA A 717 23.82 -19.83 15.86
N THR A 718 23.51 -20.64 14.85
CA THR A 718 24.39 -21.67 14.32
C THR A 718 24.74 -21.33 12.88
N VAL A 719 26.03 -21.10 12.61
CA VAL A 719 26.54 -20.84 11.25
C VAL A 719 26.84 -22.15 10.54
N LEU A 720 26.54 -22.21 9.25
CA LEU A 720 26.91 -23.23 8.28
C LEU A 720 27.76 -22.57 7.18
N ASP A 721 28.97 -23.08 6.94
CA ASP A 721 29.76 -22.67 5.78
C ASP A 721 29.53 -23.60 4.58
N ASN A 722 29.95 -23.16 3.40
CA ASN A 722 29.89 -23.96 2.17
C ASN A 722 30.89 -25.14 2.11
N GLY A 723 31.61 -25.41 3.21
CA GLY A 723 32.41 -26.63 3.43
C GLY A 723 31.72 -27.66 4.34
N GLY A 724 30.53 -27.34 4.86
CA GLY A 724 29.78 -28.17 5.81
C GLY A 724 30.27 -28.07 7.26
N HIS A 725 31.09 -27.06 7.59
CA HIS A 725 31.49 -26.79 8.96
C HIS A 725 30.43 -25.96 9.68
N THR A 726 30.18 -26.30 10.94
CA THR A 726 29.23 -25.59 11.79
C THR A 726 29.84 -25.12 13.11
N ALA A 727 29.37 -23.99 13.60
CA ALA A 727 29.64 -23.48 14.94
C ALA A 727 28.40 -22.78 15.51
N THR A 728 28.20 -22.89 16.81
CA THR A 728 27.06 -22.29 17.51
C THR A 728 27.53 -21.22 18.48
N SER A 729 26.85 -20.07 18.50
CA SER A 729 27.15 -18.96 19.38
C SER A 729 26.86 -19.28 20.85
N GLN A 730 27.39 -18.48 21.77
CA GLN A 730 26.89 -18.48 23.14
C GLN A 730 25.45 -17.94 23.15
N PRO A 731 24.53 -18.55 23.93
CA PRO A 731 23.16 -18.08 23.98
C PRO A 731 23.07 -16.70 24.66
N ARG A 732 22.08 -15.91 24.24
CA ARG A 732 21.72 -14.65 24.88
C ARG A 732 20.23 -14.64 25.22
N THR A 733 19.87 -13.98 26.30
CA THR A 733 18.47 -13.85 26.72
C THR A 733 17.99 -12.44 26.46
N ALA A 734 16.81 -12.30 25.85
CA ALA A 734 16.07 -11.05 25.78
C ALA A 734 14.73 -11.19 26.49
N SER A 735 14.14 -10.06 26.86
CA SER A 735 12.77 -10.01 27.37
C SER A 735 11.85 -9.52 26.27
N VAL A 736 10.68 -10.14 26.13
CA VAL A 736 9.61 -9.64 25.26
C VAL A 736 9.32 -8.19 25.64
N PRO A 737 9.34 -7.25 24.69
CA PRO A 737 9.15 -5.84 24.99
C PRO A 737 7.72 -5.56 25.46
N ALA A 738 7.53 -4.43 26.13
CA ALA A 738 6.18 -3.94 26.41
C ALA A 738 5.50 -3.50 25.10
N PRO A 739 4.17 -3.60 24.98
CA PRO A 739 3.47 -3.14 23.79
C PRO A 739 3.72 -1.65 23.52
N LEU A 740 3.87 -1.26 22.26
CA LEU A 740 3.88 0.12 21.82
C LEU A 740 2.44 0.64 21.80
N LEU A 741 2.15 1.66 22.61
CA LEU A 741 0.85 2.33 22.63
C LEU A 741 0.94 3.65 21.86
N THR A 742 0.21 3.76 20.76
CA THR A 742 0.22 4.94 19.89
C THR A 742 -1.12 5.65 19.94
N LEU A 743 -1.13 6.90 20.41
CA LEU A 743 -2.30 7.77 20.30
C LEU A 743 -2.41 8.26 18.85
N GLN A 744 -3.52 7.94 18.18
CA GLN A 744 -3.81 8.25 16.78
C GLN A 744 -4.58 9.57 16.63
N LYS A 745 -5.61 9.76 17.45
CA LYS A 745 -6.41 11.00 17.52
C LYS A 745 -6.35 11.62 18.92
N PRO A 746 -6.40 12.96 19.03
CA PRO A 746 -6.55 13.94 17.94
C PRO A 746 -5.24 14.17 17.18
N VAL A 747 -5.27 14.93 16.08
CA VAL A 747 -4.04 15.34 15.37
C VAL A 747 -3.26 16.35 16.23
N GLU A 748 -1.94 16.19 16.34
CA GLU A 748 -1.08 17.14 17.07
C GLU A 748 -1.22 18.56 16.52
N GLY A 749 -1.43 19.53 17.41
CA GLY A 749 -1.56 20.95 17.07
C GLY A 749 -2.93 21.37 16.55
N SER A 750 -3.87 20.44 16.38
CA SER A 750 -5.21 20.74 15.85
C SER A 750 -6.05 21.62 16.79
N SER A 751 -7.10 22.21 16.25
CA SER A 751 -8.13 22.94 17.01
C SER A 751 -9.42 22.14 17.10
N ALA A 752 -10.12 22.23 18.23
CA ALA A 752 -11.38 21.52 18.41
C ALA A 752 -12.44 22.36 19.15
N LYS A 753 -13.70 22.16 18.75
CA LYS A 753 -14.90 22.69 19.42
C LYS A 753 -15.88 21.56 19.68
N GLY A 754 -16.53 21.58 20.85
CA GLY A 754 -17.49 20.54 21.23
C GLY A 754 -16.77 19.29 21.73
N THR A 755 -16.85 18.21 20.97
CA THR A 755 -16.31 16.90 21.34
C THR A 755 -15.02 16.60 20.59
N VAL A 756 -14.03 16.03 21.27
CA VAL A 756 -12.79 15.53 20.69
C VAL A 756 -12.80 14.01 20.73
N GLU A 757 -12.63 13.37 19.58
CA GLU A 757 -12.39 11.94 19.51
C GLU A 757 -10.93 11.64 19.89
N LEU A 758 -10.74 10.73 20.83
CA LEU A 758 -9.45 10.17 21.18
C LEU A 758 -9.43 8.73 20.67
N SER A 759 -8.38 8.34 19.95
CA SER A 759 -8.21 6.95 19.55
C SER A 759 -6.76 6.53 19.66
N ALA A 760 -6.52 5.26 19.98
CA ALA A 760 -5.19 4.68 20.14
C ALA A 760 -5.12 3.26 19.56
N THR A 761 -3.91 2.81 19.26
CA THR A 761 -3.61 1.43 18.86
C THR A 761 -2.48 0.88 19.72
N ALA A 762 -2.46 -0.45 19.91
CA ALA A 762 -1.42 -1.15 20.65
C ALA A 762 -0.73 -2.17 19.74
N ASP A 763 0.60 -2.31 19.88
CA ASP A 763 1.39 -3.30 19.13
C ASP A 763 2.39 -4.04 20.07
N PRO A 764 2.33 -5.38 20.21
CA PRO A 764 1.32 -6.23 19.61
C PRO A 764 -0.05 -5.91 20.21
N GLU A 765 -1.07 -6.08 19.39
CA GLU A 765 -2.45 -6.02 19.83
C GLU A 765 -2.79 -7.30 20.63
N LYS A 766 -3.65 -7.19 21.66
CA LYS A 766 -4.23 -8.32 22.39
C LYS A 766 -5.64 -7.96 22.85
N ALA A 767 -6.61 -8.86 22.70
CA ALA A 767 -7.98 -8.68 23.18
C ALA A 767 -8.08 -8.40 24.70
N SER A 768 -7.08 -8.82 25.48
CA SER A 768 -7.02 -8.54 26.93
C SER A 768 -6.58 -7.12 27.31
N HIS A 769 -6.19 -6.30 26.35
CA HIS A 769 -5.71 -4.93 26.61
C HIS A 769 -6.87 -3.99 26.93
N VAL A 770 -6.62 -3.08 27.89
CA VAL A 770 -7.54 -2.00 28.26
C VAL A 770 -6.76 -0.69 28.24
N VAL A 771 -7.19 0.25 27.40
CA VAL A 771 -6.54 1.54 27.22
C VAL A 771 -7.30 2.61 27.99
N SER A 772 -6.59 3.37 28.82
CA SER A 772 -7.11 4.51 29.57
C SER A 772 -6.63 5.82 28.93
N PHE A 773 -7.57 6.72 28.63
CA PHE A 773 -7.26 8.03 28.08
C PHE A 773 -7.31 9.10 29.17
N GLU A 774 -6.34 10.01 29.12
CA GLU A 774 -6.22 11.10 30.08
C GLU A 774 -6.03 12.44 29.35
N ARG A 775 -6.53 13.52 29.97
CA ARG A 775 -6.33 14.89 29.52
C ARG A 775 -5.68 15.77 30.59
N SER A 776 -4.90 16.75 30.15
CA SER A 776 -4.32 17.83 30.96
C SER A 776 -4.65 19.18 30.32
N VAL A 777 -5.43 20.02 31.02
CA VAL A 777 -5.79 21.37 30.54
C VAL A 777 -4.77 22.40 31.04
N GLY A 778 -4.26 23.24 30.14
CA GLY A 778 -3.35 24.36 30.47
C GLY A 778 -2.04 23.93 31.16
N GLY A 779 -1.62 22.69 30.98
CA GLY A 779 -0.45 22.12 31.65
C GLY A 779 -0.69 21.67 33.10
N GLY A 780 -1.95 21.58 33.54
CA GLY A 780 -2.33 21.06 34.87
C GLY A 780 -2.15 19.55 35.04
N GLU A 781 -2.73 19.01 36.11
CA GLU A 781 -2.74 17.59 36.40
C GLU A 781 -3.47 16.78 35.31
N TRP A 782 -3.04 15.54 35.10
CA TRP A 782 -3.72 14.59 34.24
C TRP A 782 -5.01 14.09 34.91
N THR A 783 -6.08 14.07 34.13
CA THR A 783 -7.41 13.62 34.56
C THR A 783 -7.94 12.59 33.57
N ALA A 784 -8.56 11.53 34.07
CA ALA A 784 -9.15 10.50 33.23
C ALA A 784 -10.28 11.08 32.36
N VAL A 785 -10.28 10.70 31.08
CA VAL A 785 -11.37 10.94 30.13
C VAL A 785 -12.27 9.71 30.09
N GLY A 786 -11.67 8.54 29.85
CA GLY A 786 -12.38 7.26 29.75
C GLY A 786 -11.41 6.08 29.63
N THR A 787 -11.98 4.89 29.57
CA THR A 787 -11.26 3.63 29.33
C THR A 787 -11.99 2.84 28.27
N ASP A 788 -11.24 2.04 27.52
CA ASP A 788 -11.78 1.29 26.41
C ASP A 788 -11.01 -0.03 26.19
N ASP A 789 -11.73 -1.08 25.83
CA ASP A 789 -11.24 -2.46 25.66
C ASP A 789 -11.61 -3.09 24.30
N SER A 790 -12.21 -2.30 23.40
CA SER A 790 -12.63 -2.70 22.05
C SER A 790 -11.50 -2.57 21.01
N SER A 791 -10.46 -3.36 21.22
CA SER A 791 -9.39 -3.57 20.22
C SER A 791 -9.95 -3.84 18.79
N PRO A 792 -9.22 -3.59 17.67
CA PRO A 792 -7.82 -3.12 17.54
C PRO A 792 -7.63 -1.61 17.67
N VAL A 793 -8.72 -0.84 17.65
CA VAL A 793 -8.69 0.61 17.81
C VAL A 793 -9.45 0.98 19.06
N TYR A 794 -8.72 1.45 20.07
CA TYR A 794 -9.34 1.90 21.30
C TYR A 794 -9.80 3.33 21.15
N SER A 795 -11.04 3.67 21.53
CA SER A 795 -11.54 5.04 21.39
C SER A 795 -12.40 5.54 22.56
N VAL A 796 -12.33 6.85 22.81
CA VAL A 796 -13.25 7.56 23.71
C VAL A 796 -13.51 8.97 23.18
N THR A 797 -14.53 9.64 23.71
CA THR A 797 -14.80 11.05 23.40
C THR A 797 -14.61 11.95 24.61
N ASP A 798 -13.99 13.12 24.40
CA ASP A 798 -13.84 14.17 25.41
C ASP A 798 -14.66 15.43 25.05
N ASP A 799 -15.59 15.84 25.92
CA ASP A 799 -16.31 17.10 25.78
C ASP A 799 -15.44 18.27 26.29
N VAL A 800 -14.98 19.11 25.34
CA VAL A 800 -14.20 20.32 25.60
C VAL A 800 -15.03 21.60 25.52
N SER A 801 -16.34 21.52 25.30
CA SER A 801 -17.24 22.69 25.14
C SER A 801 -17.25 23.64 26.34
N ARG A 802 -16.88 23.14 27.52
CA ARG A 802 -16.82 23.91 28.77
C ARG A 802 -15.47 24.61 29.00
N LEU A 803 -14.49 24.35 28.15
CA LEU A 803 -13.18 25.00 28.22
C LEU A 803 -13.22 26.32 27.45
N ALA A 804 -12.41 27.29 27.87
CA ALA A 804 -12.36 28.59 27.21
C ALA A 804 -11.62 28.48 25.87
N ASP A 805 -12.06 29.22 24.85
CA ASP A 805 -11.32 29.37 23.59
C ASP A 805 -9.87 29.81 23.85
N GLY A 806 -8.94 29.19 23.12
CA GLY A 806 -7.50 29.32 23.30
C GLY A 806 -6.90 28.41 24.39
N SER A 807 -7.71 27.64 25.12
CA SER A 807 -7.18 26.68 26.11
C SER A 807 -6.43 25.54 25.43
N THR A 808 -5.22 25.24 25.89
CA THR A 808 -4.48 24.06 25.42
C THR A 808 -4.92 22.82 26.20
N VAL A 809 -5.29 21.75 25.50
CA VAL A 809 -5.59 20.43 26.08
C VAL A 809 -4.56 19.45 25.56
N ARG A 810 -3.90 18.74 26.46
CA ARG A 810 -2.98 17.66 26.14
C ARG A 810 -3.66 16.33 26.42
N TYR A 811 -3.55 15.37 25.53
CA TYR A 811 -4.06 14.02 25.65
C TYR A 811 -2.93 13.00 25.65
N ARG A 812 -3.14 11.90 26.37
CA ARG A 812 -2.31 10.70 26.28
C ARG A 812 -3.18 9.48 26.52
N ALA A 813 -2.76 8.35 25.95
CA ALA A 813 -3.28 7.04 26.29
C ALA A 813 -2.31 6.33 27.24
N SER A 814 -2.83 5.46 28.10
CA SER A 814 -2.05 4.62 28.99
C SER A 814 -2.63 3.22 29.04
N MET A 815 -1.76 2.22 29.18
CA MET A 815 -2.15 0.81 29.23
C MET A 815 -1.27 0.09 30.24
N THR A 816 -1.89 -0.69 31.12
CA THR A 816 -1.20 -1.48 32.14
C THR A 816 -1.58 -2.93 31.99
N GLY A 817 -0.59 -3.80 31.94
CA GLY A 817 -0.78 -5.25 31.89
C GLY A 817 0.22 -5.98 32.77
N ALA A 818 0.28 -7.30 32.66
CA ALA A 818 1.23 -8.10 33.40
C ALA A 818 2.67 -7.70 33.01
N GLY A 819 3.41 -7.10 33.94
CA GLY A 819 4.82 -6.76 33.75
C GLY A 819 5.11 -5.46 33.01
N PHE A 820 4.10 -4.68 32.60
CA PHE A 820 4.30 -3.41 31.91
C PHE A 820 3.30 -2.32 32.29
N ASN A 821 3.74 -1.07 32.13
CA ASN A 821 2.90 0.12 32.15
C ASN A 821 3.45 1.07 31.07
N VAL A 822 2.65 1.31 30.04
CA VAL A 822 3.04 2.12 28.88
C VAL A 822 2.12 3.32 28.75
N VAL A 823 2.70 4.42 28.27
CA VAL A 823 2.01 5.69 28.05
C VAL A 823 2.41 6.16 26.67
N SER A 824 1.42 6.57 25.87
CA SER A 824 1.66 7.08 24.53
C SER A 824 2.43 8.40 24.56
N ASP A 825 2.94 8.82 23.40
CA ASP A 825 3.29 10.22 23.20
C ASP A 825 2.07 11.12 23.43
N VAL A 826 2.34 12.33 23.93
CA VAL A 826 1.31 13.31 24.24
C VAL A 826 0.91 14.04 22.97
N ARG A 827 -0.40 14.15 22.74
CA ARG A 827 -0.94 15.01 21.68
C ARG A 827 -1.62 16.25 22.22
N THR A 828 -1.43 17.40 21.59
CA THR A 828 -1.89 18.70 22.04
C THR A 828 -2.90 19.29 21.08
N VAL A 829 -4.02 19.78 21.60
CA VAL A 829 -5.03 20.54 20.84
C VAL A 829 -5.32 21.88 21.48
N THR A 830 -5.83 22.81 20.67
CA THR A 830 -6.31 24.12 21.14
C THR A 830 -7.84 24.20 21.07
N VAL A 831 -8.49 24.49 22.19
CA VAL A 831 -9.95 24.68 22.25
C VAL A 831 -10.32 25.95 21.51
N GLY A 832 -11.40 25.90 20.73
CA GLY A 832 -11.91 27.05 19.99
C GLY A 832 -11.43 27.08 18.54
N ASP A 833 -11.68 28.18 17.85
CA ASP A 833 -11.24 28.33 16.46
C ASP A 833 -9.72 28.45 16.38
N ALA A 834 -9.12 27.79 15.39
CA ALA A 834 -7.70 27.95 15.10
C ALA A 834 -7.40 29.44 14.79
N PRO A 835 -6.42 30.07 15.46
CA PRO A 835 -6.00 31.43 15.11
C PRO A 835 -5.54 31.43 13.65
N GLN A 836 -6.14 32.31 12.86
CA GLN A 836 -5.90 32.37 11.42
C GLN A 836 -4.45 32.83 11.15
N PRO A 837 -3.75 32.22 10.18
CA PRO A 837 -2.41 32.66 9.78
C PRO A 837 -2.46 34.06 9.16
N ASP A 838 -1.32 34.76 9.10
CA ASP A 838 -1.23 36.07 8.48
C ASP A 838 -1.45 35.98 6.95
N SER A 839 -1.04 34.86 6.34
CA SER A 839 -1.32 34.54 4.95
C SER A 839 -1.32 33.03 4.67
N VAL A 840 -2.04 32.64 3.62
CA VAL A 840 -2.02 31.29 3.05
C VAL A 840 -1.72 31.40 1.57
N THR A 841 -0.77 30.63 1.08
CA THR A 841 -0.41 30.55 -0.35
C THR A 841 -0.65 29.13 -0.85
N VAL A 842 -1.35 28.97 -1.98
CA VAL A 842 -1.36 27.70 -2.70
C VAL A 842 -0.07 27.59 -3.53
N ALA A 843 0.93 26.92 -2.97
CA ALA A 843 2.22 26.76 -3.62
C ALA A 843 2.24 25.45 -4.41
N GLY A 844 2.62 25.50 -5.69
CA GLY A 844 2.56 24.33 -6.57
C GLY A 844 3.12 24.57 -7.96
N SER A 845 3.08 23.53 -8.81
CA SER A 845 3.62 23.56 -10.18
C SER A 845 2.90 24.58 -11.08
N MET A 846 1.65 24.93 -10.75
CA MET A 846 0.83 25.91 -11.46
C MET A 846 1.16 27.38 -11.16
N ASN A 847 2.03 27.70 -10.19
CA ASN A 847 2.25 29.09 -9.76
C ASN A 847 2.77 30.01 -10.89
N GLN A 848 3.61 29.52 -11.81
CA GLN A 848 4.01 30.32 -12.97
C GLN A 848 2.84 30.66 -13.89
N LEU A 849 1.87 29.75 -14.02
CA LEU A 849 0.65 29.99 -14.80
C LEU A 849 -0.26 31.04 -14.13
N MET A 850 -0.20 31.14 -12.80
CA MET A 850 -0.85 32.21 -12.01
C MET A 850 -0.09 33.55 -12.05
N GLY A 851 1.09 33.61 -12.69
CA GLY A 851 1.92 34.81 -12.81
C GLY A 851 2.98 34.98 -11.72
N CYS A 852 3.33 33.91 -10.99
CA CYS A 852 4.49 33.88 -10.09
C CYS A 852 5.81 33.77 -10.88
N ILE A 853 6.94 34.05 -10.21
CA ILE A 853 8.27 34.02 -10.84
C ILE A 853 8.69 32.56 -11.12
N GLU A 854 8.41 31.67 -10.18
CA GLU A 854 8.78 30.25 -10.22
C GLU A 854 7.65 29.37 -9.67
N PRO A 855 7.59 28.07 -10.04
CA PRO A 855 6.69 27.13 -9.39
C PRO A 855 7.05 26.97 -7.91
N TRP A 856 6.11 26.50 -7.09
CA TRP A 856 6.35 26.21 -5.67
C TRP A 856 6.83 27.42 -4.84
N GLN A 857 6.33 28.61 -5.16
CA GLN A 857 6.78 29.85 -4.52
C GLN A 857 5.84 30.27 -3.36
N PRO A 858 6.18 30.01 -2.09
CA PRO A 858 5.30 30.27 -0.94
C PRO A 858 5.05 31.76 -0.71
N SER A 859 5.96 32.62 -1.17
CA SER A 859 5.86 34.08 -1.07
C SER A 859 5.08 34.73 -2.21
N CYS A 860 4.57 33.95 -3.18
CA CYS A 860 3.91 34.52 -4.34
C CYS A 860 2.54 35.11 -4.01
N THR A 861 2.41 36.44 -4.16
CA THR A 861 1.16 37.16 -3.89
C THR A 861 -0.01 36.81 -4.82
N GLN A 862 0.27 36.32 -6.02
CA GLN A 862 -0.71 35.92 -7.03
C GLN A 862 -1.34 34.57 -6.70
N ALA A 863 -0.66 33.77 -5.89
CA ALA A 863 -1.13 32.49 -5.38
C ALA A 863 -1.59 32.59 -3.91
N MET A 864 -1.66 33.79 -3.33
CA MET A 864 -2.17 33.99 -1.98
C MET A 864 -3.70 33.89 -1.96
N LEU A 865 -4.20 33.03 -1.09
CA LEU A 865 -5.62 32.93 -0.80
C LEU A 865 -6.06 34.13 0.03
N LYS A 866 -7.34 34.44 -0.08
CA LYS A 866 -8.00 35.47 0.71
C LYS A 866 -8.90 34.83 1.75
N LEU A 867 -8.71 35.18 3.01
CA LEU A 867 -9.60 34.78 4.09
C LEU A 867 -10.99 35.37 3.89
N ASP A 868 -12.01 34.52 3.90
CA ASP A 868 -13.38 34.95 4.11
C ASP A 868 -13.64 35.06 5.63
N PRO A 869 -13.95 36.25 6.15
CA PRO A 869 -14.13 36.44 7.59
C PRO A 869 -15.40 35.79 8.15
N ALA A 870 -16.37 35.41 7.31
CA ALA A 870 -17.64 34.83 7.74
C ALA A 870 -17.52 33.34 8.09
N ASP A 871 -16.79 32.57 7.28
CA ASP A 871 -16.62 31.12 7.47
C ASP A 871 -15.18 30.71 7.80
N LYS A 872 -14.25 31.67 7.84
CA LYS A 872 -12.83 31.46 8.17
C LYS A 872 -12.08 30.57 7.18
N ILE A 873 -12.60 30.40 5.97
CA ILE A 873 -11.94 29.66 4.90
C ILE A 873 -11.17 30.61 4.01
N TRP A 874 -9.93 30.24 3.70
CA TRP A 874 -9.10 30.93 2.72
C TRP A 874 -9.46 30.48 1.33
N ARG A 875 -9.62 31.40 0.37
CA ARG A 875 -10.00 31.08 -1.01
C ARG A 875 -9.16 31.79 -2.06
N LEU A 876 -8.84 31.10 -3.15
CA LEU A 876 -8.27 31.70 -4.36
C LEU A 876 -8.95 31.09 -5.59
N THR A 877 -9.56 31.93 -6.43
CA THR A 877 -10.14 31.50 -7.70
C THR A 877 -9.26 31.96 -8.85
N VAL A 878 -8.84 31.04 -9.71
CA VAL A 878 -8.01 31.29 -10.89
C VAL A 878 -8.46 30.42 -12.06
N ASP A 879 -8.12 30.84 -13.28
CA ASP A 879 -8.21 29.96 -14.45
C ASP A 879 -6.89 29.20 -14.63
N LEU A 880 -6.98 27.88 -14.74
CA LEU A 880 -5.86 27.02 -15.09
C LEU A 880 -6.14 26.32 -16.43
N PRO A 881 -5.13 26.13 -17.29
CA PRO A 881 -5.23 25.23 -18.44
C PRO A 881 -5.57 23.79 -18.02
N LYS A 882 -5.96 22.96 -18.99
CA LYS A 882 -6.06 21.51 -18.75
C LYS A 882 -4.67 20.97 -18.40
N GLY A 883 -4.58 20.15 -17.37
CA GLY A 883 -3.34 19.49 -16.98
C GLY A 883 -3.32 19.00 -15.55
N GLN A 884 -2.25 18.30 -15.21
CA GLN A 884 -1.97 17.82 -13.87
C GLN A 884 -1.05 18.78 -13.11
N TYR A 885 -1.43 19.12 -11.88
CA TYR A 885 -0.71 20.06 -11.04
C TYR A 885 -0.47 19.47 -9.65
N GLY A 886 0.75 19.62 -9.13
CA GLY A 886 1.05 19.33 -7.72
C GLY A 886 0.96 20.62 -6.90
N TYR A 887 0.30 20.59 -5.73
CA TYR A 887 0.17 21.77 -4.87
C TYR A 887 0.05 21.46 -3.37
N LYS A 888 0.31 22.47 -2.53
CA LYS A 888 0.16 22.48 -1.06
C LYS A 888 -0.19 23.85 -0.52
N ALA A 889 -0.55 23.92 0.77
CA ALA A 889 -0.66 25.17 1.50
C ALA A 889 0.68 25.53 2.15
N ALA A 890 1.16 26.74 1.90
CA ALA A 890 2.27 27.36 2.62
C ALA A 890 1.74 28.53 3.46
N LEU A 891 2.10 28.59 4.74
CA LEU A 891 1.62 29.62 5.64
C LEU A 891 2.65 30.75 5.81
N ASN A 892 2.14 31.98 5.97
CA ASN A 892 2.93 33.17 6.29
C ASN A 892 4.08 33.46 5.31
N GLY A 893 3.96 32.99 4.06
CA GLY A 893 4.92 33.25 2.99
C GLY A 893 6.21 32.43 3.03
N THR A 894 6.33 31.42 3.90
CA THR A 894 7.50 30.53 4.00
C THR A 894 7.08 29.06 3.99
N TRP A 895 8.06 28.16 3.93
CA TRP A 895 7.83 26.71 4.04
C TRP A 895 7.93 26.20 5.49
N ASP A 896 8.20 27.08 6.46
CA ASP A 896 8.40 26.70 7.87
C ASP A 896 7.16 26.02 8.45
N VAL A 897 5.98 26.46 8.00
CA VAL A 897 4.70 25.81 8.28
C VAL A 897 3.97 25.61 6.96
N SER A 898 3.75 24.36 6.60
CA SER A 898 3.07 23.98 5.38
C SER A 898 2.29 22.69 5.58
N TYR A 899 1.23 22.52 4.78
CA TYR A 899 0.33 21.39 4.87
C TYR A 899 0.07 20.82 3.48
N GLY A 900 0.22 19.51 3.36
CA GLY A 900 0.04 18.76 2.12
C GLY A 900 -1.16 17.81 2.19
N ALA A 901 -1.05 16.66 1.52
CA ALA A 901 -2.09 15.63 1.49
C ALA A 901 -2.60 15.29 2.92
N GLY A 902 -3.92 15.20 3.05
CA GLY A 902 -4.60 14.92 4.32
C GLY A 902 -4.45 16.00 5.40
N GLY A 903 -3.99 17.22 5.06
CA GLY A 903 -3.73 18.28 6.04
C GLY A 903 -2.51 18.01 6.93
N SER A 904 -1.65 17.06 6.54
CA SER A 904 -0.46 16.70 7.31
C SER A 904 0.59 17.81 7.25
N ALA A 905 1.17 18.15 8.40
CA ALA A 905 2.28 19.10 8.51
C ALA A 905 3.48 18.58 7.69
N GLY A 906 3.93 19.36 6.70
CA GLY A 906 4.97 18.94 5.76
C GLY A 906 4.58 17.75 4.87
N GLY A 907 3.29 17.36 4.82
CA GLY A 907 2.79 16.21 4.07
C GLY A 907 3.06 16.29 2.55
N GLY A 908 2.89 15.16 1.84
CA GLY A 908 3.14 15.02 0.41
C GLY A 908 2.29 15.93 -0.50
N ASP A 909 2.71 16.12 -1.75
CA ASP A 909 2.06 17.01 -2.73
C ASP A 909 0.65 16.52 -3.06
N ILE A 910 -0.32 17.44 -3.20
CA ILE A 910 -1.66 17.11 -3.64
C ILE A 910 -1.70 17.22 -5.16
N LEU A 911 -2.11 16.13 -5.82
CA LEU A 911 -2.29 16.09 -7.26
C LEU A 911 -3.69 16.60 -7.63
N LEU A 912 -3.73 17.54 -8.57
CA LEU A 912 -4.93 18.06 -9.21
C LEU A 912 -4.86 17.71 -10.68
N ASP A 913 -5.72 16.79 -11.12
CA ASP A 913 -6.03 16.64 -12.55
C ASP A 913 -7.17 17.60 -12.91
N HIS A 914 -6.85 18.65 -13.65
CA HIS A 914 -7.78 19.73 -13.96
C HIS A 914 -8.18 19.68 -15.44
N PRO A 915 -9.49 19.63 -15.78
CA PRO A 915 -9.97 19.60 -17.17
C PRO A 915 -9.76 20.92 -17.92
N GLY A 916 -9.30 21.98 -17.22
CA GLY A 916 -9.12 23.31 -17.75
C GLY A 916 -10.30 24.24 -17.46
N GLY A 917 -10.00 25.52 -17.27
CA GLY A 917 -10.97 26.55 -16.86
C GLY A 917 -10.81 26.94 -15.39
N THR A 918 -11.88 27.45 -14.80
CA THR A 918 -11.85 28.04 -13.47
C THR A 918 -11.73 26.99 -12.38
N VAL A 919 -10.80 27.19 -11.45
CA VAL A 919 -10.62 26.42 -10.22
C VAL A 919 -10.58 27.36 -9.02
N THR A 920 -11.21 26.95 -7.93
CA THR A 920 -11.16 27.62 -6.63
C THR A 920 -10.37 26.74 -5.66
N PHE A 921 -9.22 27.23 -5.20
CA PHE A 921 -8.48 26.66 -4.09
C PHE A 921 -9.10 27.13 -2.78
N ARG A 922 -9.21 26.22 -1.80
CA ARG A 922 -9.77 26.48 -0.48
C ARG A 922 -8.86 25.88 0.58
N TYR A 923 -8.58 26.63 1.64
CA TYR A 923 -7.83 26.14 2.78
C TYR A 923 -8.57 26.44 4.09
N ASP A 924 -8.77 25.40 4.89
CA ASP A 924 -9.32 25.49 6.23
C ASP A 924 -8.17 25.38 7.24
N ASN A 925 -8.00 26.42 8.05
CA ASN A 925 -6.93 26.44 9.04
C ASN A 925 -7.18 25.56 10.26
N SER A 926 -8.42 25.12 10.50
CA SER A 926 -8.76 24.25 11.63
C SER A 926 -8.43 22.79 11.35
N THR A 927 -8.56 22.36 10.09
CA THR A 927 -8.27 21.00 9.62
C THR A 927 -6.96 20.90 8.83
N HIS A 928 -6.36 22.03 8.48
CA HIS A 928 -5.18 22.17 7.63
C HIS A 928 -5.34 21.63 6.20
N VAL A 929 -6.56 21.27 5.80
CA VAL A 929 -6.84 20.73 4.48
C VAL A 929 -6.89 21.86 3.45
N ILE A 930 -6.18 21.66 2.33
CA ILE A 930 -6.29 22.49 1.13
C ILE A 930 -6.88 21.68 -0.03
N SER A 931 -7.94 22.18 -0.64
CA SER A 931 -8.65 21.52 -1.74
C SER A 931 -8.73 22.42 -2.98
N ALA A 932 -8.83 21.83 -4.16
CA ALA A 932 -9.07 22.53 -5.42
C ALA A 932 -10.40 22.05 -6.01
N VAL A 933 -11.26 22.99 -6.40
CA VAL A 933 -12.62 22.67 -6.85
C VAL A 933 -13.02 23.44 -8.10
N TYR A 934 -13.74 22.78 -9.00
CA TYR A 934 -14.14 23.33 -10.29
C TYR A 934 -15.55 22.91 -10.72
N ALA A 935 -16.14 23.67 -11.64
CA ALA A 935 -17.58 23.71 -11.87
C ALA A 935 -18.23 22.39 -12.33
N SER A 936 -17.49 21.46 -12.94
CA SER A 936 -18.04 20.16 -13.36
C SER A 936 -18.43 19.25 -12.19
N GLN A 937 -17.97 19.57 -10.98
CA GLN A 937 -18.30 18.84 -9.76
C GLN A 937 -19.53 19.42 -9.03
N GLN A 938 -20.19 20.46 -9.56
CA GLN A 938 -21.35 21.09 -8.93
C GLN A 938 -22.67 20.39 -9.32
N PRO A 939 -23.67 20.32 -8.43
CA PRO A 939 -24.98 19.77 -8.75
C PRO A 939 -25.74 20.70 -9.69
N SER A 940 -26.74 20.18 -10.38
CA SER A 940 -27.55 20.98 -11.32
C SER A 940 -28.44 22.02 -10.63
N ALA A 941 -28.77 21.81 -9.36
CA ALA A 941 -29.52 22.74 -8.52
C ALA A 941 -29.33 22.43 -7.03
N VAL A 942 -29.55 23.43 -6.16
CA VAL A 942 -29.58 23.29 -4.71
C VAL A 942 -30.75 24.08 -4.15
N ALA A 943 -31.53 23.48 -3.26
CA ALA A 943 -32.64 24.14 -2.57
C ALA A 943 -32.41 24.16 -1.05
N VAL A 944 -32.81 25.24 -0.39
CA VAL A 944 -33.04 25.24 1.07
C VAL A 944 -34.47 24.76 1.32
N ALA A 945 -34.60 23.48 1.63
CA ALA A 945 -35.91 22.85 1.81
C ALA A 945 -36.18 22.60 3.30
N GLY A 946 -37.34 23.04 3.79
CA GLY A 946 -37.62 23.12 5.21
C GLY A 946 -38.99 23.70 5.57
N SER A 947 -39.23 23.88 6.87
CA SER A 947 -40.45 24.50 7.41
C SER A 947 -40.60 25.99 7.07
N LEU A 948 -39.60 26.59 6.43
CA LEU A 948 -39.64 27.97 5.94
C LEU A 948 -40.20 28.12 4.52
N ASN A 949 -40.38 27.04 3.74
CA ASN A 949 -40.67 27.17 2.32
C ASN A 949 -42.00 27.90 2.02
N LYS A 950 -43.07 27.72 2.81
CA LYS A 950 -44.28 28.56 2.65
C LYS A 950 -44.01 30.04 2.91
N ALA A 951 -43.15 30.35 3.88
CA ALA A 951 -42.76 31.73 4.17
C ALA A 951 -41.92 32.33 3.03
N LEU A 952 -41.19 31.51 2.28
CA LEU A 952 -40.50 31.89 1.03
C LEU A 952 -41.44 32.05 -0.17
N GLY A 953 -42.69 31.59 -0.06
CA GLY A 953 -43.71 31.66 -1.12
C GLY A 953 -43.93 30.35 -1.90
N CYS A 954 -43.45 29.22 -1.39
CA CYS A 954 -43.74 27.88 -1.93
C CYS A 954 -45.17 27.43 -1.59
N ALA A 955 -45.68 26.41 -2.29
CA ALA A 955 -47.03 25.90 -2.05
C ALA A 955 -47.11 25.13 -0.72
N THR A 956 -46.06 24.38 -0.40
CA THR A 956 -45.94 23.64 0.85
C THR A 956 -44.57 23.83 1.51
N ASP A 957 -44.48 23.41 2.77
CA ASP A 957 -43.20 23.30 3.47
C ASP A 957 -42.48 22.03 2.99
N TRP A 958 -41.15 21.99 3.10
CA TRP A 958 -40.32 20.85 2.67
C TRP A 958 -40.40 20.53 1.17
N GLU A 959 -40.45 21.57 0.33
CA GLU A 959 -40.63 21.46 -1.12
C GLU A 959 -39.32 21.77 -1.88
N PRO A 960 -38.45 20.77 -2.16
CA PRO A 960 -37.15 20.98 -2.80
C PRO A 960 -37.25 21.35 -4.28
N SER A 961 -38.40 21.10 -4.92
CA SER A 961 -38.67 21.51 -6.29
C SER A 961 -39.09 22.98 -6.41
N CYS A 962 -39.38 23.65 -5.29
CA CYS A 962 -39.85 25.03 -5.28
C CYS A 962 -38.77 26.01 -5.78
N ASP A 963 -39.13 26.86 -6.73
CA ASP A 963 -38.20 27.85 -7.32
C ASP A 963 -37.75 28.91 -6.30
N GLN A 964 -38.64 29.34 -5.40
CA GLN A 964 -38.36 30.34 -4.36
C GLN A 964 -37.37 29.83 -3.29
N ALA A 965 -37.18 28.52 -3.22
CA ALA A 965 -36.24 27.86 -2.32
C ALA A 965 -34.88 27.58 -2.98
N GLN A 966 -34.71 27.80 -4.29
CA GLN A 966 -33.48 27.49 -4.99
C GLN A 966 -32.39 28.52 -4.69
N LEU A 967 -31.20 28.01 -4.41
CA LEU A 967 -29.98 28.79 -4.30
C LEU A 967 -29.39 29.00 -5.71
N THR A 968 -28.63 30.07 -5.86
CA THR A 968 -27.87 30.37 -7.06
C THR A 968 -26.40 30.11 -6.80
N LEU A 969 -25.75 29.31 -7.64
CA LEU A 969 -24.30 29.12 -7.58
C LEU A 969 -23.59 30.45 -7.87
N ASP A 970 -22.78 30.90 -6.93
CA ASP A 970 -21.90 32.03 -7.14
C ASP A 970 -20.63 31.55 -7.88
N PRO A 971 -20.39 31.99 -9.13
CA PRO A 971 -19.26 31.52 -9.91
C PRO A 971 -17.91 32.00 -9.37
N ALA A 972 -17.88 32.97 -8.44
CA ALA A 972 -16.63 33.50 -7.89
C ALA A 972 -16.02 32.59 -6.81
N ASP A 973 -16.85 31.87 -6.06
CA ASP A 973 -16.41 31.01 -4.95
C ASP A 973 -16.99 29.59 -4.99
N LEU A 974 -17.85 29.29 -5.97
CA LEU A 974 -18.55 28.01 -6.14
C LEU A 974 -19.41 27.63 -4.93
N VAL A 975 -19.98 28.62 -4.24
CA VAL A 975 -20.94 28.43 -3.14
C VAL A 975 -22.34 28.79 -3.64
N TRP A 976 -23.32 27.95 -3.33
CA TRP A 976 -24.73 28.20 -3.62
C TRP A 976 -25.29 29.19 -2.60
N LYS A 977 -25.98 30.24 -3.05
CA LYS A 977 -26.49 31.31 -2.19
C LYS A 977 -27.95 31.64 -2.48
N LEU A 978 -28.74 31.86 -1.43
CA LEU A 978 -30.09 32.45 -1.53
C LEU A 978 -30.23 33.55 -0.48
N THR A 979 -30.42 34.79 -0.92
CA THR A 979 -30.74 35.90 -0.01
C THR A 979 -32.24 36.17 -0.01
N VAL A 980 -32.86 35.99 1.15
CA VAL A 980 -34.28 36.26 1.39
C VAL A 980 -34.39 37.62 2.06
N GLY A 981 -35.02 38.59 1.40
CA GLY A 981 -35.04 39.98 1.89
C GLY A 981 -35.84 40.21 3.18
N ASN A 982 -36.79 39.32 3.50
CA ASN A 982 -37.60 39.42 4.70
C ASN A 982 -38.22 38.06 5.06
N LEU A 983 -37.50 37.24 5.82
CA LEU A 983 -38.06 36.03 6.45
C LEU A 983 -38.72 36.44 7.79
N PRO A 984 -39.97 36.02 8.09
CA PRO A 984 -40.62 36.35 9.37
C PRO A 984 -39.88 35.78 10.58
N ALA A 985 -40.05 36.39 11.75
CA ALA A 985 -39.51 35.86 13.00
C ALA A 985 -40.16 34.50 13.34
N GLY A 986 -39.36 33.53 13.79
CA GLY A 986 -39.83 32.19 14.15
C GLY A 986 -38.73 31.14 14.17
N SER A 987 -39.12 29.94 14.58
CA SER A 987 -38.27 28.75 14.62
C SER A 987 -38.49 27.95 13.34
N TYR A 988 -37.42 27.77 12.56
CA TYR A 988 -37.44 27.02 11.30
C TYR A 988 -36.55 25.80 11.37
N GLU A 989 -36.84 24.83 10.51
CA GLU A 989 -36.01 23.64 10.27
C GLU A 989 -35.74 23.53 8.78
N PHE A 990 -34.52 23.23 8.37
CA PHE A 990 -34.20 23.07 6.95
C PHE A 990 -33.02 22.13 6.66
N LYS A 991 -32.87 21.80 5.38
CA LYS A 991 -31.77 21.04 4.78
C LYS A 991 -31.41 21.61 3.40
N ALA A 992 -30.26 21.21 2.88
CA ALA A 992 -29.95 21.33 1.46
C ALA A 992 -30.53 20.13 0.70
N ALA A 993 -31.25 20.37 -0.38
CA ALA A 993 -31.75 19.33 -1.27
C ALA A 993 -31.18 19.55 -2.67
N LEU A 994 -30.59 18.51 -3.27
CA LEU A 994 -29.91 18.62 -4.55
C LEU A 994 -30.83 18.27 -5.72
N ASN A 995 -30.54 18.89 -6.87
CA ASN A 995 -31.17 18.59 -8.15
C ASN A 995 -32.71 18.64 -8.11
N ARG A 996 -33.27 19.50 -7.23
CA ARG A 996 -34.72 19.69 -7.03
C ARG A 996 -35.47 18.46 -6.48
N THR A 997 -34.76 17.51 -5.89
CA THR A 997 -35.33 16.26 -5.33
C THR A 997 -34.80 16.04 -3.91
N TRP A 998 -35.37 15.07 -3.19
CA TRP A 998 -34.85 14.64 -1.89
C TRP A 998 -33.83 13.50 -2.00
N ASP A 999 -33.60 12.98 -3.20
CA ASP A 999 -32.73 11.82 -3.49
C ASP A 999 -31.31 12.02 -2.94
N VAL A 1000 -30.80 13.25 -2.99
CA VAL A 1000 -29.56 13.65 -2.31
C VAL A 1000 -29.84 14.92 -1.52
N SER A 1001 -29.63 14.85 -0.21
CA SER A 1001 -29.86 15.98 0.69
C SER A 1001 -28.89 15.97 1.85
N TYR A 1002 -28.65 17.14 2.44
CA TYR A 1002 -27.68 17.30 3.51
C TYR A 1002 -28.25 18.15 4.64
N GLY A 1003 -28.12 17.62 5.85
CA GLY A 1003 -28.62 18.21 7.09
C GLY A 1003 -27.51 18.79 7.96
N ALA A 1004 -27.72 18.77 9.27
CA ALA A 1004 -26.76 19.26 10.26
C ALA A 1004 -25.39 18.57 10.09
N GLY A 1005 -24.32 19.36 10.11
CA GLY A 1005 -22.95 18.88 9.91
C GLY A 1005 -22.60 18.43 8.48
N GLY A 1006 -23.48 18.65 7.51
CA GLY A 1006 -23.26 18.19 6.12
C GLY A 1006 -23.49 16.70 5.92
N VAL A 1007 -24.14 16.03 6.88
CA VAL A 1007 -24.46 14.59 6.79
C VAL A 1007 -25.61 14.35 5.82
N SER A 1008 -25.53 13.31 5.00
CA SER A 1008 -26.61 12.85 4.12
C SER A 1008 -27.39 11.68 4.75
N PRO A 1009 -28.73 11.74 4.87
CA PRO A 1009 -29.58 12.93 4.70
C PRO A 1009 -29.48 13.90 5.91
N GLY A 1010 -28.81 13.50 7.00
CA GLY A 1010 -28.53 14.29 8.20
C GLY A 1010 -29.76 14.69 9.03
N ALA A 1011 -29.54 15.22 10.23
CA ALA A 1011 -30.63 15.82 11.03
C ALA A 1011 -31.07 17.17 10.44
N ASN A 1012 -32.30 17.61 10.73
CA ASN A 1012 -32.75 18.95 10.33
C ASN A 1012 -31.90 20.04 11.03
N ILE A 1013 -31.59 21.12 10.30
CA ILE A 1013 -30.92 22.28 10.88
C ILE A 1013 -31.98 23.18 11.51
N LEU A 1014 -31.95 23.30 12.83
CA LEU A 1014 -32.77 24.23 13.59
C LEU A 1014 -32.23 25.65 13.43
N TYR A 1015 -33.12 26.60 13.13
CA TYR A 1015 -32.79 27.99 12.91
C TYR A 1015 -33.84 28.91 13.54
N GLU A 1016 -33.46 29.53 14.64
CA GLU A 1016 -34.22 30.60 15.29
C GLU A 1016 -33.91 31.92 14.57
N HIS A 1017 -34.94 32.58 14.03
CA HIS A 1017 -34.80 33.84 13.30
C HIS A 1017 -35.61 34.95 13.96
N ASP A 1018 -34.99 36.11 14.15
CA ASP A 1018 -35.64 37.30 14.75
C ASP A 1018 -36.47 38.12 13.75
N GLY A 1019 -36.46 37.71 12.47
CA GLY A 1019 -37.15 38.39 11.39
C GLY A 1019 -36.27 39.37 10.63
N GLY A 1020 -36.50 39.50 9.32
CA GLY A 1020 -35.71 40.36 8.43
C GLY A 1020 -34.88 39.56 7.43
N PRO A 1021 -33.85 40.17 6.82
CA PRO A 1021 -33.08 39.52 5.77
C PRO A 1021 -32.22 38.36 6.30
N VAL A 1022 -32.09 37.29 5.52
CA VAL A 1022 -31.23 36.14 5.80
C VAL A 1022 -30.59 35.66 4.50
N THR A 1023 -29.34 35.20 4.55
CA THR A 1023 -28.70 34.53 3.42
C THR A 1023 -28.38 33.09 3.75
N PHE A 1024 -28.94 32.17 2.97
CA PHE A 1024 -28.58 30.76 2.98
C PHE A 1024 -27.37 30.54 2.10
N ARG A 1025 -26.41 29.74 2.58
CA ARG A 1025 -25.19 29.37 1.85
C ARG A 1025 -25.02 27.87 1.91
N TYR A 1026 -24.95 27.20 0.77
CA TYR A 1026 -24.64 25.77 0.69
C TYR A 1026 -23.34 25.57 -0.08
N ASP A 1027 -22.46 24.79 0.50
CA ASP A 1027 -21.21 24.39 -0.11
C ASP A 1027 -21.28 22.91 -0.50
N HIS A 1028 -21.11 22.61 -1.79
CA HIS A 1028 -21.28 21.24 -2.28
C HIS A 1028 -20.19 20.27 -1.83
N PHE A 1029 -19.03 20.75 -1.36
CA PHE A 1029 -17.90 19.86 -1.09
C PHE A 1029 -17.80 19.41 0.37
N ASN A 1030 -18.21 20.25 1.31
CA ASN A 1030 -18.39 19.82 2.71
C ASN A 1030 -19.86 19.55 3.04
N HIS A 1031 -20.75 19.75 2.07
CA HIS A 1031 -22.20 19.54 2.17
C HIS A 1031 -22.91 20.41 3.23
N ILE A 1032 -22.22 21.40 3.79
CA ILE A 1032 -22.78 22.24 4.84
C ILE A 1032 -23.67 23.32 4.22
N ILE A 1033 -24.89 23.43 4.73
CA ILE A 1033 -25.77 24.59 4.52
C ILE A 1033 -25.87 25.43 5.80
N THR A 1034 -25.71 26.74 5.67
CA THR A 1034 -25.80 27.70 6.78
C THR A 1034 -26.81 28.80 6.48
N ALA A 1035 -27.32 29.46 7.52
CA ALA A 1035 -28.18 30.63 7.43
C ALA A 1035 -27.58 31.77 8.27
N GLY A 1036 -27.42 32.95 7.68
CA GLY A 1036 -26.85 34.12 8.37
C GLY A 1036 -26.82 35.41 7.57
#